data_AF-A0A7Y3IYW1-F1
#
_entry.id   AF-A0A7Y3IYW1-F1
#
_cell.length_a   1.000
_cell.length_b   1.000
_cell.length_c   1.000
_cell.angle_alpha   90.00
_cell.angle_beta   90.00
_cell.angle_gamma   90.00
#
_symmetry.space_group_name_H-M   'P 1'
#
loop_
_entity.id
_entity.type
_entity.pdbx_description
1 polymer ?
#
loop_
_entity_poly.entity_id
_entity_poly.type
_entity_poly.pdbx_seq_one_letter_code
_entity_poly.pdbx_strand_id
1 'polypeptide(L)'
;MNLQSAWGRTMVVFGETLPSLLWLPAARWRAMLLLAALAVQPRHALLAMTAWGMVEGMAVALQLPRGTNLRLNAILLGLVIALHGGTWSRSLMQLVTASGFLLVTHGLLQSWQMPIRSGWLSLPMALVVQSLALLPASSLLSMQMTSTWLSPVSRPPQLAGWQDVLVTLGSLVFSPSAVSGILVLLVVLLTSRDLAGVLVLACILKHEVAGTLGLQAPEAGLDAVLVVMALSGYYLLPGWRSLALGLLAGWMTLMIAGLLHVLWLPWHLQVLTWPLWLVMTSILTMLSLRPVSAQPKVQIQPGGLPEQVYEQERLASSRSVHALTLLPPFHGAWQVYQGFHGEHTHQGVWGHALDFIRMQGGCSYQGHGQRLQDFICFDAEVIAPASGWISSARDDLADNEPGQMDLVNNWGNYLILRLESGVHIVLAHLRQNSLKVVAGQWVATGEVLACCGSSGRSPQPHLHMQGQNEPWLGAPTRPFALTCLLRQEQQSLFRLACVPAQGDLVAEPSHQNALHQALKLSAGRRWQYTWATTQGSVVRSLECSVSLIGQWRLHSPETGASFAWLDTGWVMALHDRQGPADDFIDAWMLALGLTPWASENMAWEDSPAQSLMPQYTWGKVEVFLRHPLGSGLQSHYRRHWNEQEHVWIQQGVHTLARWPFKPVRASSEVYLCEEAGVMALKLNSVRGSSEAHLLQLAQQSDMGIPAWNVHVPLMEAS
;
A
#
# COMPACT_ATOMS: atom_id res chain seq x y z
N MET A 1 18.71 -2.64 -39.86
CA MET A 1 17.73 -3.07 -38.83
C MET A 1 16.70 -3.97 -39.50
N ASN A 2 16.64 -5.26 -39.12
CA ASN A 2 15.74 -6.24 -39.74
C ASN A 2 14.27 -5.83 -39.56
N LEU A 3 13.53 -5.63 -40.65
CA LEU A 3 12.10 -5.32 -40.61
C LEU A 3 11.32 -6.36 -39.79
N GLN A 4 11.67 -7.65 -39.89
CA GLN A 4 11.05 -8.71 -39.08
C GLN A 4 11.21 -8.52 -37.56
N SER A 5 12.33 -7.96 -37.07
CA SER A 5 12.52 -7.72 -35.63
C SER A 5 11.80 -6.45 -35.15
N ALA A 6 11.56 -5.48 -36.04
CA ALA A 6 10.77 -4.30 -35.75
C ALA A 6 9.26 -4.62 -35.68
N TRP A 7 8.74 -5.41 -36.64
CA TRP A 7 7.35 -5.87 -36.67
C TRP A 7 7.00 -6.80 -35.50
N GLY A 8 7.91 -7.69 -35.12
CA GLY A 8 7.74 -8.52 -33.94
C GLY A 8 7.66 -7.70 -32.64
N ARG A 9 8.47 -6.64 -32.51
CA ARG A 9 8.43 -5.74 -31.34
C ARG A 9 7.17 -4.88 -31.30
N THR A 10 6.66 -4.40 -32.44
CA THR A 10 5.42 -3.58 -32.46
C THR A 10 4.18 -4.40 -32.13
N MET A 11 4.06 -5.63 -32.63
CA MET A 11 2.92 -6.50 -32.28
C MET A 11 2.89 -6.89 -30.80
N VAL A 12 4.06 -7.05 -30.18
CA VAL A 12 4.18 -7.27 -28.74
C VAL A 12 3.63 -6.07 -27.96
N VAL A 13 3.98 -4.83 -28.37
CA VAL A 13 3.48 -3.61 -27.72
C VAL A 13 1.96 -3.47 -27.86
N PHE A 14 1.39 -3.75 -29.03
CA PHE A 14 -0.07 -3.76 -29.21
C PHE A 14 -0.73 -4.75 -28.25
N GLY A 15 -0.25 -6.01 -28.23
CA GLY A 15 -0.77 -7.04 -27.33
C GLY A 15 -0.68 -6.63 -25.86
N GLU A 16 0.45 -6.07 -25.44
CA GLU A 16 0.69 -5.65 -24.05
C GLU A 16 -0.18 -4.47 -23.61
N THR A 17 -0.77 -3.71 -24.53
CA THR A 17 -1.72 -2.62 -24.20
C THR A 17 -3.17 -3.08 -24.01
N LEU A 18 -3.58 -4.22 -24.59
CA LEU A 18 -4.95 -4.73 -24.47
C LEU A 18 -5.40 -5.00 -23.02
N PRO A 19 -4.58 -5.59 -22.13
CA PRO A 19 -4.94 -5.76 -20.72
C PRO A 19 -5.35 -4.45 -20.03
N SER A 20 -4.78 -3.32 -20.45
CA SER A 20 -5.09 -2.02 -19.86
C SER A 20 -6.49 -1.49 -20.23
N LEU A 21 -7.19 -2.08 -21.22
CA LEU A 21 -8.63 -1.83 -21.44
C LEU A 21 -9.48 -2.22 -20.23
N LEU A 22 -9.01 -3.20 -19.46
CA LEU A 22 -9.65 -3.73 -18.26
C LEU A 22 -8.85 -3.36 -17.00
N TRP A 23 -8.03 -2.32 -17.03
CA TRP A 23 -7.14 -1.93 -15.91
C TRP A 23 -6.22 -3.05 -15.40
N LEU A 24 -5.94 -4.06 -16.23
CA LEU A 24 -5.02 -5.14 -15.87
C LEU A 24 -3.58 -4.75 -16.23
N PRO A 25 -2.59 -5.18 -15.43
CA PRO A 25 -1.19 -4.99 -15.79
C PRO A 25 -0.85 -5.73 -17.09
N ALA A 26 0.20 -5.29 -17.80
CA ALA A 26 0.65 -5.97 -19.01
C ALA A 26 1.22 -7.37 -18.67
N ALA A 27 0.83 -8.41 -19.41
CA ALA A 27 1.59 -9.66 -19.50
C ALA A 27 1.27 -10.36 -20.82
N ARG A 28 2.26 -11.08 -21.35
CA ARG A 28 2.15 -11.78 -22.65
C ARG A 28 0.97 -12.75 -22.71
N TRP A 29 0.73 -13.53 -21.67
CA TRP A 29 -0.37 -14.50 -21.64
C TRP A 29 -1.75 -13.81 -21.62
N ARG A 30 -1.89 -12.70 -20.88
CA ARG A 30 -3.11 -11.87 -20.84
C ARG A 30 -3.39 -11.26 -22.20
N ALA A 31 -2.34 -10.71 -22.81
CA ALA A 31 -2.39 -10.16 -24.16
C ALA A 31 -2.87 -11.19 -25.18
N MET A 32 -2.32 -12.41 -25.16
CA MET A 32 -2.70 -13.48 -26.10
C MET A 32 -4.16 -13.90 -25.95
N LEU A 33 -4.67 -14.04 -24.73
CA LEU A 33 -6.06 -14.43 -24.51
C LEU A 33 -7.05 -13.31 -24.89
N LEU A 34 -6.72 -12.04 -24.61
CA LEU A 34 -7.54 -10.91 -25.04
C LEU A 34 -7.50 -10.71 -26.56
N LEU A 35 -6.35 -10.95 -27.20
CA LEU A 35 -6.24 -11.01 -28.65
C LEU A 35 -7.12 -12.12 -29.23
N ALA A 36 -7.13 -13.31 -28.63
CA ALA A 36 -8.01 -14.40 -29.05
C ALA A 36 -9.49 -14.03 -28.88
N ALA A 37 -9.85 -13.35 -27.78
CA ALA A 37 -11.21 -12.87 -27.55
C ALA A 37 -11.65 -11.85 -28.61
N LEU A 38 -10.74 -10.95 -29.02
CA LEU A 38 -10.97 -9.97 -30.07
C LEU A 38 -10.96 -10.59 -31.49
N ALA A 39 -10.15 -11.63 -31.71
CA ALA A 39 -10.03 -12.33 -32.99
C ALA A 39 -11.28 -13.11 -33.40
N VAL A 40 -12.19 -13.39 -32.46
CA VAL A 40 -13.56 -13.87 -32.76
C VAL A 40 -14.28 -12.91 -33.72
N GLN A 41 -13.92 -11.62 -33.67
CA GLN A 41 -14.38 -10.59 -34.59
C GLN A 41 -13.19 -10.04 -35.43
N PRO A 42 -12.77 -10.74 -36.51
CA PRO A 42 -11.53 -10.43 -37.21
C PRO A 42 -11.49 -9.00 -37.78
N ARG A 43 -12.65 -8.46 -38.18
CA ARG A 43 -12.78 -7.07 -38.62
C ARG A 43 -12.42 -6.08 -37.50
N HIS A 44 -12.89 -6.32 -36.28
CA HIS A 44 -12.62 -5.45 -35.13
C HIS A 44 -11.14 -5.49 -34.76
N ALA A 45 -10.54 -6.70 -34.74
CA ALA A 45 -9.11 -6.87 -34.51
C ALA A 45 -8.26 -6.08 -35.51
N LEU A 46 -8.53 -6.22 -36.81
CA LEU A 46 -7.77 -5.53 -37.86
C LEU A 46 -7.93 -4.01 -37.81
N LEU A 47 -9.14 -3.49 -37.56
CA LEU A 47 -9.37 -2.05 -37.45
C LEU A 47 -8.73 -1.45 -36.18
N ALA A 48 -8.75 -2.16 -35.06
CA ALA A 48 -8.04 -1.75 -33.84
C ALA A 48 -6.51 -1.70 -34.05
N MET A 49 -5.94 -2.73 -34.70
CA MET A 49 -4.52 -2.80 -35.00
C MET A 49 -4.07 -1.71 -35.97
N THR A 50 -4.88 -1.43 -37.00
CA THR A 50 -4.58 -0.37 -37.97
C THR A 50 -4.67 1.01 -37.36
N ALA A 51 -5.70 1.29 -36.54
CA ALA A 51 -5.81 2.56 -35.79
C ALA A 51 -4.59 2.78 -34.88
N TRP A 52 -4.25 1.78 -34.08
CA TRP A 52 -3.09 1.81 -33.19
C TRP A 52 -1.79 2.05 -33.97
N GLY A 53 -1.58 1.32 -35.07
CA GLY A 53 -0.39 1.46 -35.90
C GLY A 53 -0.27 2.83 -36.57
N MET A 54 -1.38 3.41 -37.02
CA MET A 54 -1.41 4.77 -37.58
C MET A 54 -1.03 5.81 -36.52
N VAL A 55 -1.66 5.77 -35.35
CA VAL A 55 -1.38 6.72 -34.27
C VAL A 55 0.04 6.59 -33.75
N GLU A 56 0.54 5.37 -33.53
CA GLU A 56 1.94 5.14 -33.13
C GLU A 56 2.92 5.62 -34.20
N GLY A 57 2.66 5.32 -35.47
CA GLY A 57 3.50 5.77 -36.58
C GLY A 57 3.56 7.30 -36.68
N MET A 58 2.41 7.97 -36.57
CA MET A 58 2.33 9.43 -36.55
C MET A 58 3.04 10.03 -35.32
N ALA A 59 2.84 9.45 -34.14
CA ALA A 59 3.49 9.89 -32.91
C ALA A 59 5.02 9.75 -32.98
N VAL A 60 5.53 8.67 -33.59
CA VAL A 60 6.98 8.49 -33.85
C VAL A 60 7.48 9.54 -34.83
N ALA A 61 6.77 9.78 -35.94
CA ALA A 61 7.17 10.77 -36.94
C ALA A 61 7.22 12.20 -36.36
N LEU A 62 6.32 12.51 -35.43
CA LEU A 62 6.22 13.81 -34.77
C LEU A 62 6.97 13.89 -33.42
N GLN A 63 7.70 12.85 -33.04
CA GLN A 63 8.45 12.76 -31.78
C GLN A 63 7.59 13.04 -30.52
N LEU A 64 6.33 12.63 -30.54
CA LEU A 64 5.41 12.82 -29.43
C LEU A 64 5.56 11.74 -28.33
N PRO A 65 5.19 12.04 -27.07
CA PRO A 65 5.16 11.05 -26.00
C PRO A 65 4.18 9.89 -26.31
N ARG A 66 4.67 8.65 -26.25
CA ARG A 66 3.91 7.42 -26.58
C ARG A 66 3.42 6.70 -25.33
N GLY A 67 2.56 7.37 -24.57
CA GLY A 67 2.00 6.83 -23.32
C GLY A 67 0.93 5.76 -23.55
N THR A 68 0.68 4.92 -22.55
CA THR A 68 -0.37 3.88 -22.58
C THR A 68 -1.76 4.45 -22.87
N ASN A 69 -2.06 5.65 -22.36
CA ASN A 69 -3.37 6.29 -22.58
C ASN A 69 -3.62 6.64 -24.07
N LEU A 70 -2.61 7.15 -24.79
CA LEU A 70 -2.70 7.40 -26.24
C LEU A 70 -2.98 6.11 -27.00
N ARG A 71 -2.23 5.05 -26.67
CA ARG A 71 -2.38 3.71 -27.28
C ARG A 71 -3.78 3.13 -27.07
N LEU A 72 -4.30 3.25 -25.86
CA LEU A 72 -5.65 2.79 -25.52
C LEU A 72 -6.72 3.54 -26.31
N ASN A 73 -6.63 4.88 -26.40
CA ASN A 73 -7.57 5.66 -27.20
C ASN A 73 -7.49 5.31 -28.70
N ALA A 74 -6.30 5.00 -29.22
CA ALA A 74 -6.14 4.56 -30.60
C ALA A 74 -6.82 3.20 -30.86
N ILE A 75 -6.66 2.25 -29.93
CA ILE A 75 -7.33 0.94 -30.01
C ILE A 75 -8.86 1.12 -29.96
N LEU A 76 -9.36 1.87 -28.96
CA LEU A 76 -10.78 2.15 -28.81
C LEU A 76 -11.37 2.82 -30.05
N LEU A 77 -10.65 3.76 -30.66
CA LEU A 77 -11.07 4.42 -31.89
C LEU A 77 -11.30 3.41 -33.03
N GLY A 78 -10.35 2.49 -33.24
CA GLY A 78 -10.50 1.44 -34.26
C GLY A 78 -11.66 0.49 -33.98
N LEU A 79 -11.90 0.16 -32.71
CA LEU A 79 -13.03 -0.68 -32.29
C LEU A 79 -14.38 0.01 -32.50
N VAL A 80 -14.48 1.30 -32.19
CA VAL A 80 -15.71 2.09 -32.41
C VAL A 80 -16.00 2.25 -33.91
N ILE A 81 -14.98 2.46 -34.74
CA ILE A 81 -15.13 2.47 -36.21
C ILE A 81 -15.60 1.09 -36.73
N ALA A 82 -15.10 0.01 -36.14
CA ALA A 82 -15.54 -1.35 -36.50
C ALA A 82 -17.03 -1.57 -36.17
N LEU A 83 -17.48 -1.14 -34.99
CA LEU A 83 -18.90 -1.16 -34.61
C LEU A 83 -19.76 -0.29 -35.52
N HIS A 84 -19.21 0.82 -36.04
CA HIS A 84 -19.93 1.68 -36.97
C HIS A 84 -20.30 0.97 -38.29
N GLY A 85 -19.54 -0.05 -38.68
CA GLY A 85 -19.84 -0.84 -39.86
C GLY A 85 -19.40 -0.18 -41.16
N GLY A 86 -20.07 -0.48 -42.28
CA GLY A 86 -19.70 0.02 -43.61
C GLY A 86 -18.61 -0.79 -44.32
N THR A 87 -18.13 -0.28 -45.47
CA THR A 87 -17.09 -0.91 -46.28
C THR A 87 -15.69 -0.68 -45.70
N TRP A 88 -14.73 -1.54 -46.06
CA TRP A 88 -13.32 -1.38 -45.69
C TRP A 88 -12.74 -0.03 -46.12
N SER A 89 -13.05 0.44 -47.33
CA SER A 89 -12.59 1.73 -47.84
C SER A 89 -13.07 2.90 -46.98
N ARG A 90 -14.35 2.89 -46.58
CA ARG A 90 -14.92 3.91 -45.69
C ARG A 90 -14.25 3.88 -44.32
N SER A 91 -14.08 2.69 -43.74
CA SER A 91 -13.43 2.52 -42.43
C SER A 91 -11.98 3.03 -42.44
N LEU A 92 -11.23 2.78 -43.52
CA LEU A 92 -9.85 3.26 -43.66
C LEU A 92 -9.77 4.79 -43.79
N MET A 93 -10.67 5.42 -44.53
CA MET A 93 -10.73 6.90 -44.64
C MET A 93 -11.05 7.54 -43.29
N GLN A 94 -12.02 6.97 -42.55
CA GLN A 94 -12.36 7.39 -41.20
C GLN A 94 -11.15 7.25 -40.27
N LEU A 95 -10.44 6.12 -40.32
CA LEU A 95 -9.26 5.86 -39.51
C LEU A 95 -8.12 6.86 -39.74
N VAL A 96 -7.79 7.17 -40.99
CA VAL A 96 -6.72 8.14 -41.31
C VAL A 96 -7.04 9.50 -40.71
N THR A 97 -8.26 9.99 -40.92
CA THR A 97 -8.71 11.30 -40.43
C THR A 97 -8.78 11.32 -38.91
N ALA A 98 -9.42 10.30 -38.32
CA ALA A 98 -9.64 10.20 -36.89
C ALA A 98 -8.33 10.01 -36.11
N SER A 99 -7.35 9.27 -36.65
CA SER A 99 -6.05 9.04 -35.99
C SER A 99 -5.25 10.34 -35.85
N GLY A 100 -5.21 11.16 -36.90
CA GLY A 100 -4.58 12.48 -36.84
C GLY A 100 -5.30 13.41 -35.86
N PHE A 101 -6.63 13.42 -35.89
CA PHE A 101 -7.41 14.25 -34.97
C PHE A 101 -7.31 13.78 -33.51
N LEU A 102 -7.22 12.48 -33.27
CA LEU A 102 -6.97 11.91 -31.94
C LEU A 102 -5.64 12.37 -31.38
N LEU A 103 -4.59 12.40 -32.19
CA LEU A 103 -3.26 12.85 -31.77
C LEU A 103 -3.30 14.31 -31.28
N VAL A 104 -3.96 15.18 -32.05
CA VAL A 104 -4.13 16.60 -31.72
C VAL A 104 -4.96 16.75 -30.44
N THR A 105 -6.11 16.07 -30.37
CA THR A 105 -7.02 16.13 -29.22
C THR A 105 -6.34 15.62 -27.94
N HIS A 106 -5.59 14.52 -28.03
CA HIS A 106 -4.85 13.96 -26.92
C HIS A 106 -3.75 14.90 -26.44
N GLY A 107 -2.98 15.51 -27.35
CA GLY A 107 -1.95 16.48 -27.02
C GLY A 107 -2.52 17.73 -26.34
N LEU A 108 -3.65 18.25 -26.86
CA LEU A 108 -4.37 19.38 -26.25
C LEU A 108 -4.83 19.05 -24.83
N LEU A 109 -5.49 17.91 -24.62
CA LEU A 109 -5.96 17.51 -23.30
C LEU A 109 -4.80 17.26 -22.34
N GLN A 110 -3.70 16.64 -22.79
CA GLN A 110 -2.51 16.47 -21.93
C GLN A 110 -1.88 17.80 -21.50
N SER A 111 -2.01 18.87 -22.30
CA SER A 111 -1.54 20.20 -21.90
C SER A 111 -2.32 20.79 -20.72
N TRP A 112 -3.54 20.30 -20.49
CA TRP A 112 -4.38 20.70 -19.36
C TRP A 112 -4.07 19.81 -18.16
N GLN A 113 -3.44 20.39 -17.14
CA GLN A 113 -3.16 19.67 -15.89
C GLN A 113 -4.47 19.43 -15.14
N MET A 114 -4.88 18.17 -15.08
CA MET A 114 -5.99 17.76 -14.22
C MET A 114 -5.50 17.67 -12.77
N PRO A 115 -6.23 18.23 -11.80
CA PRO A 115 -5.86 18.13 -10.37
C PRO A 115 -5.91 16.69 -9.85
N ILE A 116 -6.43 15.73 -10.63
CA ILE A 116 -6.69 14.35 -10.21
C ILE A 116 -5.97 13.37 -11.14
N ARG A 117 -5.40 12.32 -10.54
CA ARG A 117 -4.56 11.29 -11.19
C ARG A 117 -5.29 10.39 -12.20
N SER A 118 -6.60 10.56 -12.42
CA SER A 118 -7.36 9.74 -13.39
C SER A 118 -6.96 9.99 -14.84
N GLY A 119 -6.36 11.14 -15.11
CA GLY A 119 -6.15 11.63 -16.47
C GLY A 119 -7.47 11.78 -17.23
N TRP A 120 -7.38 11.79 -18.56
CA TRP A 120 -8.51 11.98 -19.48
C TRP A 120 -9.19 10.68 -19.90
N LEU A 121 -8.72 9.52 -19.41
CA LEU A 121 -9.26 8.19 -19.73
C LEU A 121 -9.46 8.02 -21.25
N SER A 122 -10.69 7.68 -21.68
CA SER A 122 -11.08 7.50 -23.08
C SER A 122 -11.78 8.72 -23.71
N LEU A 123 -11.78 9.88 -23.04
CA LEU A 123 -12.40 11.10 -23.54
C LEU A 123 -11.81 11.59 -24.88
N PRO A 124 -10.49 11.53 -25.15
CA PRO A 124 -9.93 11.95 -26.43
C PRO A 124 -10.57 11.21 -27.62
N MET A 125 -10.75 9.90 -27.51
CA MET A 125 -11.46 9.10 -28.52
C MET A 125 -12.92 9.52 -28.67
N ALA A 126 -13.62 9.78 -27.56
CA ALA A 126 -15.04 10.13 -27.57
C ALA A 126 -15.28 11.45 -28.31
N LEU A 127 -14.44 12.46 -28.06
CA LEU A 127 -14.48 13.76 -28.73
C LEU A 127 -14.26 13.64 -30.25
N VAL A 128 -13.30 12.81 -30.66
CA VAL A 128 -13.01 12.56 -32.08
C VAL A 128 -14.22 11.95 -32.79
N VAL A 129 -14.79 10.88 -32.23
CA VAL A 129 -15.94 10.19 -32.83
C VAL A 129 -17.18 11.09 -32.86
N GLN A 130 -17.42 11.87 -31.81
CA GLN A 130 -18.54 12.83 -31.81
C GLN A 130 -18.39 13.91 -32.87
N SER A 131 -17.19 14.44 -33.05
CA SER A 131 -16.93 15.44 -34.09
C SER A 131 -17.20 14.87 -35.50
N LEU A 132 -16.86 13.60 -35.73
CA LEU A 132 -17.18 12.91 -36.99
C LEU A 132 -18.67 12.58 -37.13
N ALA A 133 -19.39 12.37 -36.02
CA ALA A 133 -20.85 12.19 -36.03
C ALA A 133 -21.62 13.47 -36.39
N LEU A 134 -21.03 14.65 -36.13
CA LEU A 134 -21.63 15.94 -36.55
C LEU A 134 -21.50 16.22 -38.05
N LEU A 135 -20.70 15.44 -38.79
CA LEU A 135 -20.59 15.58 -40.25
C LEU A 135 -21.89 15.13 -40.95
N PRO A 136 -22.27 15.77 -42.07
CA PRO A 136 -23.46 15.40 -42.84
C PRO A 136 -23.47 13.90 -43.19
N ALA A 137 -24.63 13.25 -43.15
CA ALA A 137 -24.79 11.82 -43.43
C ALA A 137 -24.22 11.38 -44.79
N SER A 138 -24.19 12.29 -45.76
CA SER A 138 -23.62 12.07 -47.09
C SER A 138 -22.09 12.01 -47.12
N SER A 139 -21.42 12.43 -46.05
CA SER A 139 -19.96 12.40 -45.94
C SER A 139 -19.47 10.97 -45.72
N LEU A 140 -18.44 10.58 -46.48
CA LEU A 140 -17.73 9.31 -46.28
C LEU A 140 -17.08 9.21 -44.88
N LEU A 141 -16.81 10.35 -44.25
CA LEU A 141 -16.23 10.44 -42.90
C LEU A 141 -17.29 10.43 -41.79
N SER A 142 -18.58 10.61 -42.12
CA SER A 142 -19.64 10.68 -41.13
C SER A 142 -19.73 9.39 -40.32
N MET A 143 -19.85 9.54 -39.00
CA MET A 143 -20.06 8.47 -38.04
C MET A 143 -21.44 8.56 -37.36
N GLN A 144 -22.45 9.08 -38.07
CA GLN A 144 -23.83 9.12 -37.58
C GLN A 144 -24.40 7.71 -37.40
N MET A 145 -24.91 7.44 -36.20
CA MET A 145 -25.58 6.18 -35.88
C MET A 145 -27.10 6.34 -36.02
N THR A 146 -27.74 5.36 -36.64
CA THR A 146 -29.21 5.29 -36.78
C THR A 146 -29.85 4.38 -35.73
N SER A 147 -29.08 3.62 -34.95
CA SER A 147 -29.60 2.72 -33.92
C SER A 147 -29.93 3.46 -32.62
N THR A 148 -31.13 3.23 -32.10
CA THR A 148 -31.54 3.67 -30.76
C THR A 148 -31.15 2.60 -29.74
N TRP A 149 -30.51 3.00 -28.64
CA TRP A 149 -30.29 2.11 -27.49
C TRP A 149 -31.59 1.79 -26.77
N LEU A 150 -32.62 2.61 -26.99
CA LEU A 150 -33.94 2.51 -26.40
C LEU A 150 -34.87 1.64 -27.24
N SER A 151 -35.53 0.70 -26.57
CA SER A 151 -36.72 0.01 -27.08
C SER A 151 -37.82 0.02 -25.99
N PRO A 152 -39.12 -0.10 -26.36
CA PRO A 152 -40.18 -0.21 -25.37
C PRO A 152 -39.90 -1.39 -24.44
N VAL A 153 -40.03 -1.17 -23.13
CA VAL A 153 -39.86 -2.21 -22.10
C VAL A 153 -40.92 -3.29 -22.35
N SER A 154 -40.54 -4.31 -23.12
CA SER A 154 -41.44 -5.33 -23.67
C SER A 154 -41.27 -6.68 -22.99
N ARG A 155 -40.27 -6.82 -22.10
CA ARG A 155 -40.06 -8.04 -21.30
C ARG A 155 -40.12 -7.70 -19.81
N PRO A 156 -40.80 -8.53 -19.00
CA PRO A 156 -40.66 -8.45 -17.55
C PRO A 156 -39.19 -8.71 -17.17
N PRO A 157 -38.65 -8.06 -16.13
CA PRO A 157 -37.29 -8.28 -15.68
C PRO A 157 -37.12 -9.76 -15.30
N GLN A 158 -36.31 -10.49 -16.07
CA GLN A 158 -35.80 -11.80 -15.69
C GLN A 158 -34.41 -11.61 -15.12
N LEU A 159 -34.06 -12.38 -14.10
CA LEU A 159 -32.71 -12.37 -13.54
C LEU A 159 -31.69 -12.67 -14.65
N ALA A 160 -30.61 -11.89 -14.67
CA ALA A 160 -29.53 -12.04 -15.65
C ALA A 160 -29.08 -13.49 -15.79
N GLY A 161 -29.24 -14.07 -16.99
CA GLY A 161 -28.71 -15.40 -17.29
C GLY A 161 -27.18 -15.35 -17.42
N TRP A 162 -26.52 -16.50 -17.20
CA TRP A 162 -25.07 -16.61 -17.44
C TRP A 162 -24.68 -16.24 -18.88
N GLN A 163 -25.56 -16.48 -19.84
CA GLN A 163 -25.34 -16.06 -21.23
C GLN A 163 -25.26 -14.54 -21.38
N ASP A 164 -26.12 -13.78 -20.70
CA ASP A 164 -26.14 -12.32 -20.76
C ASP A 164 -24.89 -11.71 -20.11
N VAL A 165 -24.46 -12.30 -18.99
CA VAL A 165 -23.20 -11.95 -18.32
C VAL A 165 -22.02 -12.20 -19.26
N LEU A 166 -21.91 -13.39 -19.86
CA LEU A 166 -20.82 -13.73 -20.76
C LEU A 166 -20.81 -12.85 -22.02
N VAL A 167 -21.97 -12.58 -22.63
CA VAL A 167 -22.04 -11.67 -23.79
C VAL A 167 -21.63 -10.24 -23.39
N THR A 168 -22.04 -9.76 -22.21
CA THR A 168 -21.61 -8.46 -21.69
C THR A 168 -20.11 -8.39 -21.50
N LEU A 169 -19.49 -9.45 -20.96
CA LEU A 169 -18.04 -9.54 -20.79
C LEU A 169 -17.29 -9.53 -22.12
N GLY A 170 -17.78 -10.27 -23.12
CA GLY A 170 -17.23 -10.23 -24.47
C GLY A 170 -17.34 -8.85 -25.11
N SER A 171 -18.42 -8.13 -24.80
CA SER A 171 -18.66 -6.78 -25.29
C SER A 171 -17.67 -5.75 -24.73
N LEU A 172 -17.06 -5.98 -23.56
CA LEU A 172 -16.00 -5.11 -23.02
C LEU A 172 -14.75 -5.04 -23.92
N VAL A 173 -14.51 -6.11 -24.69
CA VAL A 173 -13.46 -6.16 -25.73
C VAL A 173 -14.05 -6.04 -27.13
N PHE A 174 -15.27 -5.48 -27.25
CA PHE A 174 -15.95 -5.23 -28.52
C PHE A 174 -16.19 -6.50 -29.36
N SER A 175 -16.36 -7.66 -28.70
CA SER A 175 -16.70 -8.93 -29.32
C SER A 175 -17.87 -9.58 -28.55
N PRO A 176 -19.13 -9.21 -28.85
CA PRO A 176 -20.32 -9.61 -28.09
C PRO A 176 -20.67 -11.08 -28.33
N SER A 177 -19.85 -11.99 -27.81
CA SER A 177 -20.02 -13.43 -27.89
C SER A 177 -19.74 -14.08 -26.53
N ALA A 178 -20.44 -15.18 -26.24
CA ALA A 178 -20.18 -15.94 -25.03
C ALA A 178 -18.74 -16.49 -24.99
N VAL A 179 -18.17 -16.84 -26.14
CA VAL A 179 -16.78 -17.33 -26.27
C VAL A 179 -15.78 -16.24 -25.85
N SER A 180 -15.92 -15.03 -26.40
CA SER A 180 -15.09 -13.88 -25.99
C SER A 180 -15.30 -13.55 -24.50
N GLY A 181 -16.54 -13.66 -24.01
CA GLY A 181 -16.86 -13.51 -22.59
C GLY A 181 -16.15 -14.48 -21.67
N ILE A 182 -16.12 -15.77 -22.03
CA ILE A 182 -15.39 -16.80 -21.28
C ILE A 182 -13.90 -16.48 -21.25
N LEU A 183 -13.32 -16.06 -22.37
CA LEU A 183 -11.90 -15.69 -22.45
C LEU A 183 -11.59 -14.46 -21.57
N VAL A 184 -12.45 -13.43 -21.60
CA VAL A 184 -12.31 -12.25 -20.73
C VAL A 184 -12.42 -12.64 -19.27
N LEU A 185 -13.44 -13.41 -18.88
CA LEU A 185 -13.62 -13.87 -17.51
C LEU A 185 -12.41 -14.69 -17.03
N LEU A 186 -11.91 -15.60 -17.87
CA LEU A 186 -10.72 -16.41 -17.57
C LEU A 186 -9.49 -15.53 -17.34
N VAL A 187 -9.27 -14.52 -18.19
CA VAL A 187 -8.14 -13.58 -18.03
C VAL A 187 -8.24 -12.82 -16.71
N VAL A 188 -9.42 -12.28 -16.38
CA VAL A 188 -9.61 -11.54 -15.12
C VAL A 188 -9.48 -12.49 -13.93
N LEU A 189 -10.13 -13.65 -13.94
CA LEU A 189 -10.10 -14.63 -12.86
C LEU A 189 -8.69 -15.17 -12.55
N LEU A 190 -7.90 -15.43 -13.59
CA LEU A 190 -6.50 -15.85 -13.44
C LEU A 190 -5.58 -14.71 -12.98
N THR A 191 -6.01 -13.46 -13.16
CA THR A 191 -5.25 -12.27 -12.75
C THR A 191 -5.57 -11.83 -11.33
N SER A 192 -6.86 -11.67 -11.01
CA SER A 192 -7.39 -11.22 -9.73
C SER A 192 -8.81 -11.73 -9.56
N ARG A 193 -9.06 -12.39 -8.43
CA ARG A 193 -10.35 -13.02 -8.13
C ARG A 193 -11.32 -12.01 -7.56
N ASP A 194 -10.80 -11.05 -6.80
CA ASP A 194 -11.57 -9.92 -6.34
C ASP A 194 -12.12 -9.14 -7.55
N LEU A 195 -11.27 -8.81 -8.52
CA LEU A 195 -11.73 -8.17 -9.77
C LEU A 195 -12.75 -9.02 -10.52
N ALA A 196 -12.58 -10.34 -10.59
CA ALA A 196 -13.55 -11.20 -11.27
C ALA A 196 -14.93 -11.18 -10.57
N GLY A 197 -14.96 -11.19 -9.24
CA GLY A 197 -16.19 -11.06 -8.47
C GLY A 197 -16.86 -9.69 -8.66
N VAL A 198 -16.09 -8.61 -8.56
CA VAL A 198 -16.53 -7.23 -8.83
C VAL A 198 -17.12 -7.13 -10.24
N LEU A 199 -16.44 -7.73 -11.23
CA LEU A 199 -16.84 -7.68 -12.62
C LEU A 199 -18.17 -8.39 -12.87
N VAL A 200 -18.37 -9.59 -12.31
CA VAL A 200 -19.64 -10.32 -12.41
C VAL A 200 -20.78 -9.52 -11.76
N LEU A 201 -20.56 -8.95 -10.57
CA LEU A 201 -21.56 -8.10 -9.90
C LEU A 201 -21.90 -6.85 -10.74
N ALA A 202 -20.91 -6.25 -11.38
CA ALA A 202 -21.10 -5.10 -12.25
C ALA A 202 -21.90 -5.47 -13.52
N CYS A 203 -21.68 -6.66 -14.10
CA CYS A 203 -22.48 -7.16 -15.22
C CYS A 203 -23.94 -7.41 -14.82
N ILE A 204 -24.18 -7.97 -13.63
CA ILE A 204 -25.53 -8.17 -13.09
C ILE A 204 -26.21 -6.81 -12.89
N LEU A 205 -25.54 -5.85 -12.23
CA LEU A 205 -26.05 -4.49 -12.06
C LEU A 205 -26.43 -3.86 -13.39
N LYS A 206 -25.54 -3.95 -14.39
CA LYS A 206 -25.79 -3.45 -15.75
C LYS A 206 -27.06 -4.09 -16.31
N HIS A 207 -27.19 -5.42 -16.30
CA HIS A 207 -28.34 -6.11 -16.88
C HIS A 207 -29.67 -5.65 -16.24
N GLU A 208 -29.74 -5.69 -14.91
CA GLU A 208 -30.95 -5.35 -14.16
C GLU A 208 -31.37 -3.89 -14.41
N VAL A 209 -30.44 -2.95 -14.27
CA VAL A 209 -30.73 -1.51 -14.38
C VAL A 209 -30.95 -1.11 -15.84
N ALA A 210 -30.14 -1.60 -16.79
CA ALA A 210 -30.31 -1.31 -18.22
C ALA A 210 -31.66 -1.82 -18.73
N GLY A 211 -32.09 -3.02 -18.28
CA GLY A 211 -33.42 -3.56 -18.58
C GLY A 211 -34.55 -2.63 -18.12
N THR A 212 -34.46 -2.07 -16.91
CA THR A 212 -35.46 -1.11 -16.41
C THR A 212 -35.47 0.22 -17.17
N LEU A 213 -34.32 0.66 -17.69
CA LEU A 213 -34.19 1.89 -18.46
C LEU A 213 -34.53 1.70 -19.96
N GLY A 214 -34.84 0.47 -20.40
CA GLY A 214 -35.05 0.16 -21.82
C GLY A 214 -33.77 0.21 -22.67
N LEU A 215 -32.60 0.20 -22.04
CA LEU A 215 -31.29 0.18 -22.71
C LEU A 215 -30.97 -1.26 -23.14
N GLN A 216 -31.31 -1.63 -24.38
CA GLN A 216 -31.23 -3.03 -24.84
C GLN A 216 -30.03 -3.36 -25.74
N ALA A 217 -29.23 -2.38 -26.16
CA ALA A 217 -28.04 -2.66 -26.95
C ALA A 217 -26.96 -3.37 -26.10
N PRO A 218 -26.25 -4.41 -26.60
CA PRO A 218 -25.20 -5.11 -25.84
C PRO A 218 -24.10 -4.18 -25.31
N GLU A 219 -23.76 -3.15 -26.09
CA GLU A 219 -22.79 -2.12 -25.77
C GLU A 219 -23.32 -1.01 -24.84
N ALA A 220 -24.64 -0.87 -24.69
CA ALA A 220 -25.22 0.14 -23.82
C ALA A 220 -24.87 -0.16 -22.36
N GLY A 221 -24.27 0.80 -21.67
CA GLY A 221 -23.94 0.68 -20.25
C GLY A 221 -22.68 -0.13 -19.93
N LEU A 222 -21.83 -0.48 -20.90
CA LEU A 222 -20.52 -1.08 -20.62
C LEU A 222 -19.62 -0.17 -19.77
N ASP A 223 -19.77 1.14 -19.93
CA ASP A 223 -19.15 2.16 -19.07
C ASP A 223 -19.38 1.90 -17.59
N ALA A 224 -20.58 1.46 -17.20
CA ALA A 224 -20.91 1.19 -15.81
C ALA A 224 -20.07 0.03 -15.25
N VAL A 225 -19.88 -1.02 -16.05
CA VAL A 225 -19.04 -2.17 -15.69
C VAL A 225 -17.60 -1.73 -15.47
N LEU A 226 -17.08 -0.92 -16.39
CA LEU A 226 -15.74 -0.37 -16.33
C LEU A 226 -15.54 0.57 -15.13
N VAL A 227 -16.52 1.43 -14.80
CA VAL A 227 -16.48 2.32 -13.64
C VAL A 227 -16.46 1.53 -12.32
N VAL A 228 -17.32 0.52 -12.18
CA VAL A 228 -17.36 -0.34 -10.98
C VAL A 228 -16.02 -1.03 -10.77
N MET A 229 -15.45 -1.59 -11.83
CA MET A 229 -14.15 -2.26 -11.82
C MET A 229 -13.00 -1.30 -11.48
N ALA A 230 -12.97 -0.13 -12.10
CA ALA A 230 -11.93 0.88 -11.87
C ALA A 230 -11.96 1.42 -10.44
N LEU A 231 -13.13 1.78 -9.91
CA LEU A 231 -13.23 2.31 -8.55
C LEU A 231 -12.95 1.21 -7.51
N SER A 232 -13.58 0.05 -7.62
CA SER A 232 -13.52 -0.97 -6.57
C SER A 232 -12.21 -1.73 -6.52
N GLY A 233 -11.43 -1.76 -7.62
CA GLY A 233 -10.22 -2.58 -7.70
C GLY A 233 -8.97 -1.89 -8.24
N TYR A 234 -9.05 -0.70 -8.85
CA TYR A 234 -7.88 0.02 -9.36
C TYR A 234 -7.55 1.30 -8.58
N TYR A 235 -8.57 2.10 -8.23
CA TYR A 235 -8.37 3.38 -7.52
C TYR A 235 -8.56 3.30 -6.01
N LEU A 236 -9.46 2.43 -5.53
CA LEU A 236 -9.73 2.26 -4.10
C LEU A 236 -9.12 0.97 -3.59
N LEU A 237 -8.87 0.93 -2.28
CA LEU A 237 -8.51 -0.33 -1.63
C LEU A 237 -9.73 -1.25 -1.63
N PRO A 238 -9.56 -2.55 -1.91
CA PRO A 238 -10.70 -3.47 -1.97
C PRO A 238 -11.34 -3.63 -0.60
N GLY A 239 -12.67 -3.70 -0.60
CA GLY A 239 -13.48 -3.79 0.59
C GLY A 239 -14.94 -3.45 0.30
N TRP A 240 -15.83 -3.77 1.25
CA TRP A 240 -17.27 -3.62 1.03
C TRP A 240 -17.71 -2.18 0.77
N ARG A 241 -17.05 -1.18 1.39
CA ARG A 241 -17.33 0.26 1.17
C ARG A 241 -16.93 0.69 -0.24
N SER A 242 -15.79 0.21 -0.72
CA SER A 242 -15.30 0.47 -2.07
C SER A 242 -16.20 -0.19 -3.11
N LEU A 243 -16.63 -1.43 -2.87
CA LEU A 243 -17.61 -2.13 -3.71
C LEU A 243 -18.95 -1.40 -3.73
N ALA A 244 -19.48 -1.00 -2.57
CA ALA A 244 -20.75 -0.27 -2.49
C ALA A 244 -20.68 1.07 -3.25
N LEU A 245 -19.59 1.83 -3.09
CA LEU A 245 -19.36 3.06 -3.84
C LEU A 245 -19.20 2.80 -5.34
N GLY A 246 -18.49 1.73 -5.72
CA GLY A 246 -18.33 1.31 -7.11
C GLY A 246 -19.66 0.94 -7.76
N LEU A 247 -20.51 0.15 -7.09
CA LEU A 247 -21.85 -0.21 -7.57
C LEU A 247 -22.77 1.02 -7.69
N LEU A 248 -22.72 1.93 -6.70
CA LEU A 248 -23.45 3.20 -6.78
C LEU A 248 -22.98 4.03 -7.98
N ALA A 249 -21.66 4.11 -8.20
CA ALA A 249 -21.08 4.80 -9.35
C ALA A 249 -21.53 4.15 -10.67
N GLY A 250 -21.51 2.82 -10.77
CA GLY A 250 -22.02 2.08 -11.92
C GLY A 250 -23.49 2.40 -12.20
N TRP A 251 -24.33 2.44 -11.18
CA TRP A 251 -25.73 2.84 -11.29
C TRP A 251 -25.87 4.28 -11.81
N MET A 252 -25.11 5.23 -11.25
CA MET A 252 -25.09 6.62 -11.73
C MET A 252 -24.65 6.72 -13.19
N THR A 253 -23.65 5.94 -13.60
CA THR A 253 -23.17 5.86 -14.98
C THR A 253 -24.28 5.39 -15.93
N LEU A 254 -25.11 4.42 -15.53
CA LEU A 254 -26.26 3.97 -16.34
C LEU A 254 -27.34 5.04 -16.47
N MET A 255 -27.65 5.75 -15.37
CA MET A 255 -28.61 6.86 -15.40
C MET A 255 -28.13 7.99 -16.32
N ILE A 256 -26.86 8.38 -16.21
CA ILE A 256 -26.25 9.39 -17.07
C ILE A 256 -26.20 8.92 -18.53
N ALA A 257 -25.89 7.65 -18.78
CA ALA A 257 -25.91 7.08 -20.13
C ALA A 257 -27.30 7.15 -20.76
N GLY A 258 -28.35 6.77 -20.02
CA GLY A 258 -29.73 6.89 -20.47
C GLY A 258 -30.15 8.33 -20.73
N LEU A 259 -29.82 9.25 -19.82
CA LEU A 259 -30.09 10.68 -19.97
C LEU A 259 -29.39 11.28 -21.19
N LEU A 260 -28.09 11.04 -21.33
CA LEU A 260 -27.31 11.53 -22.47
C LEU A 260 -27.84 10.96 -23.77
N HIS A 261 -28.23 9.67 -23.81
CA HIS A 261 -28.82 9.07 -25.01
C HIS A 261 -30.07 9.83 -25.46
N VAL A 262 -30.98 10.15 -24.54
CA VAL A 262 -32.21 10.91 -24.84
C VAL A 262 -31.89 12.33 -25.31
N LEU A 263 -30.97 13.03 -24.62
CA LEU A 263 -30.61 14.41 -24.95
C LEU A 263 -29.86 14.54 -26.28
N TRP A 264 -29.08 13.53 -26.65
CA TRP A 264 -28.19 13.56 -27.82
C TRP A 264 -28.78 12.91 -29.06
N LEU A 265 -29.83 12.11 -28.91
CA LEU A 265 -30.55 11.48 -30.02
C LEU A 265 -30.97 12.48 -31.12
N PRO A 266 -31.51 13.69 -30.82
CA PRO A 266 -31.89 14.66 -31.85
C PRO A 266 -30.72 15.16 -32.71
N TRP A 267 -29.50 15.03 -32.19
CA TRP A 267 -28.27 15.52 -32.82
C TRP A 267 -27.46 14.38 -33.46
N HIS A 268 -27.98 13.15 -33.45
CA HIS A 268 -27.29 11.94 -33.89
C HIS A 268 -25.94 11.69 -33.19
N LEU A 269 -25.78 12.24 -31.99
CA LEU A 269 -24.57 12.14 -31.19
C LEU A 269 -24.56 10.85 -30.38
N GLN A 270 -23.40 10.20 -30.34
CA GLN A 270 -23.19 8.96 -29.60
C GLN A 270 -22.79 9.25 -28.16
N VAL A 271 -23.34 8.49 -27.20
CA VAL A 271 -23.01 8.63 -25.77
C VAL A 271 -21.55 8.26 -25.49
N LEU A 272 -21.05 7.20 -26.14
CA LEU A 272 -19.67 6.70 -26.00
C LEU A 272 -19.27 6.58 -24.52
N THR A 273 -18.08 7.06 -24.16
CA THR A 273 -17.48 6.95 -22.82
C THR A 273 -17.66 8.20 -21.95
N TRP A 274 -18.56 9.11 -22.33
CA TRP A 274 -18.85 10.32 -21.54
C TRP A 274 -19.39 10.02 -20.14
N PRO A 275 -20.36 9.11 -19.95
CA PRO A 275 -20.83 8.71 -18.63
C PRO A 275 -19.69 8.25 -17.73
N LEU A 276 -18.80 7.40 -18.27
CA LEU A 276 -17.60 6.93 -17.56
C LEU A 276 -16.72 8.09 -17.11
N TRP A 277 -16.38 9.02 -18.01
CA TRP A 277 -15.51 10.14 -17.67
C TRP A 277 -16.14 11.07 -16.63
N LEU A 278 -17.40 11.44 -16.79
CA LEU A 278 -18.13 12.33 -15.86
C LEU A 278 -18.21 11.73 -14.46
N VAL A 279 -18.59 10.46 -14.33
CA VAL A 279 -18.74 9.80 -13.02
C VAL A 279 -17.38 9.58 -12.36
N MET A 280 -16.39 9.07 -13.10
CA MET A 280 -15.05 8.82 -12.55
C MET A 280 -14.40 10.10 -12.04
N THR A 281 -14.41 11.18 -12.83
CA THR A 281 -13.81 12.45 -12.43
C THR A 281 -14.54 13.06 -11.23
N SER A 282 -15.88 13.06 -11.24
CA SER A 282 -16.68 13.60 -10.12
C SER A 282 -16.40 12.85 -8.81
N ILE A 283 -16.42 11.52 -8.83
CA ILE A 283 -16.18 10.71 -7.64
C ILE A 283 -14.74 10.89 -7.15
N LEU A 284 -13.74 10.77 -8.03
CA LEU A 284 -12.35 10.89 -7.60
C LEU A 284 -12.03 12.31 -7.07
N THR A 285 -12.67 13.35 -7.61
CA THR A 285 -12.60 14.72 -7.04
C THR A 285 -13.18 14.76 -5.64
N MET A 286 -14.38 14.20 -5.45
CA MET A 286 -15.02 14.17 -4.13
C MET A 286 -14.16 13.39 -3.11
N LEU A 287 -13.53 12.30 -3.54
CA LEU A 287 -12.67 11.51 -2.67
C LEU A 287 -11.35 12.22 -2.33
N SER A 288 -10.81 13.07 -3.21
CA SER A 288 -9.56 13.80 -2.96
C SER A 288 -9.71 14.95 -1.96
N LEU A 289 -10.94 15.37 -1.65
CA LEU A 289 -11.23 16.39 -0.63
C LEU A 289 -11.27 15.82 0.81
N ARG A 290 -11.14 14.50 0.97
CA ARG A 290 -11.26 13.82 2.27
C ARG A 290 -9.88 13.61 2.91
N PRO A 291 -9.80 13.47 4.25
CA PRO A 291 -8.55 13.10 4.89
C PRO A 291 -8.08 11.71 4.42
N VAL A 292 -6.76 11.51 4.33
CA VAL A 292 -6.12 10.27 3.81
C VAL A 292 -6.56 9.01 4.58
N SER A 293 -6.90 9.15 5.86
CA SER A 293 -7.37 8.05 6.71
C SER A 293 -8.85 7.67 6.49
N ALA A 294 -9.62 8.48 5.76
CA ALA A 294 -11.04 8.23 5.54
C ALA A 294 -11.29 6.99 4.68
N GLN A 295 -12.36 6.28 5.01
CA GLN A 295 -12.82 5.12 4.25
C GLN A 295 -13.90 5.52 3.22
N PRO A 296 -13.99 4.86 2.05
CA PRO A 296 -13.00 3.92 1.49
C PRO A 296 -11.66 4.61 1.19
N LYS A 297 -10.55 3.93 1.51
CA LYS A 297 -9.20 4.46 1.28
C LYS A 297 -8.89 4.52 -0.22
N VAL A 298 -8.30 5.63 -0.65
CA VAL A 298 -7.84 5.84 -2.03
C VAL A 298 -6.40 5.40 -2.15
N GLN A 299 -6.08 4.64 -3.19
CA GLN A 299 -4.69 4.23 -3.47
C GLN A 299 -3.85 5.46 -3.80
N ILE A 300 -2.69 5.58 -3.15
CA ILE A 300 -1.74 6.67 -3.46
C ILE A 300 -1.26 6.51 -4.90
N GLN A 301 -0.84 5.31 -5.30
CA GLN A 301 -0.40 5.00 -6.65
C GLN A 301 -1.25 3.86 -7.23
N PRO A 302 -2.29 4.16 -8.03
CA PRO A 302 -3.14 3.14 -8.61
C PRO A 302 -2.35 2.33 -9.66
N GLY A 303 -2.61 1.02 -9.75
CA GLY A 303 -1.91 0.14 -10.71
C GLY A 303 -1.63 -1.28 -10.23
N GLY A 304 -1.65 -1.52 -8.90
CA GLY A 304 -1.50 -2.86 -8.34
C GLY A 304 -2.76 -3.70 -8.45
N LEU A 305 -2.62 -5.02 -8.35
CA LEU A 305 -3.77 -5.92 -8.21
C LEU A 305 -4.42 -5.71 -6.82
N PRO A 306 -5.75 -5.82 -6.68
CA PRO A 306 -6.43 -5.60 -5.40
C PRO A 306 -5.83 -6.41 -4.25
N GLU A 307 -5.51 -7.69 -4.49
CA GLU A 307 -4.93 -8.59 -3.49
C GLU A 307 -3.55 -8.12 -3.02
N GLN A 308 -2.73 -7.60 -3.93
CA GLN A 308 -1.39 -7.10 -3.62
C GLN A 308 -1.46 -5.79 -2.84
N VAL A 309 -2.31 -4.86 -3.28
CA VAL A 309 -2.46 -3.55 -2.64
C VAL A 309 -3.11 -3.69 -1.26
N TYR A 310 -4.10 -4.56 -1.13
CA TYR A 310 -4.71 -4.88 0.16
C TYR A 310 -3.68 -5.43 1.14
N GLU A 311 -2.86 -6.38 0.68
CA GLU A 311 -1.83 -6.99 1.53
C GLU A 311 -0.75 -5.97 1.93
N GLN A 312 -0.33 -5.10 1.01
CA GLN A 312 0.61 -4.01 1.31
C GLN A 312 0.05 -3.05 2.36
N GLU A 313 -1.21 -2.63 2.22
CA GLU A 313 -1.85 -1.76 3.23
C GLU A 313 -2.03 -2.50 4.56
N ARG A 314 -2.40 -3.77 4.54
CA ARG A 314 -2.58 -4.59 5.74
C ARG A 314 -1.27 -4.69 6.53
N LEU A 315 -0.15 -4.99 5.84
CA LEU A 315 1.18 -4.98 6.45
C LEU A 315 1.57 -3.59 6.95
N ALA A 316 1.35 -2.54 6.15
CA ALA A 316 1.66 -1.17 6.53
C ALA A 316 0.88 -0.75 7.78
N SER A 317 -0.39 -1.18 7.89
CA SER A 317 -1.24 -0.95 9.05
C SER A 317 -0.79 -1.77 10.27
N SER A 318 -0.46 -3.05 10.11
CA SER A 318 0.01 -3.88 11.24
C SER A 318 1.37 -3.41 11.77
N ARG A 319 2.20 -2.85 10.90
CA ARG A 319 3.50 -2.26 11.25
C ARG A 319 3.41 -0.75 11.49
N SER A 320 2.19 -0.21 11.62
CA SER A 320 1.91 1.18 12.00
C SER A 320 2.66 2.25 11.21
N VAL A 321 2.91 2.01 9.91
CA VAL A 321 3.66 2.91 9.01
C VAL A 321 3.04 4.30 8.90
N HIS A 322 1.71 4.40 9.09
CA HIS A 322 0.97 5.67 9.00
C HIS A 322 0.71 6.34 10.35
N ALA A 323 1.11 5.72 11.46
CA ALA A 323 0.93 6.31 12.78
C ALA A 323 2.00 7.39 13.04
N LEU A 324 1.62 8.43 13.79
CA LEU A 324 2.62 9.31 14.39
C LEU A 324 3.24 8.57 15.57
N THR A 325 4.43 8.04 15.35
CA THR A 325 5.14 7.25 16.35
C THR A 325 6.30 8.04 16.94
N LEU A 326 6.40 8.06 18.26
CA LEU A 326 7.36 8.83 19.06
C LEU A 326 8.10 7.90 20.02
N LEU A 327 9.27 8.30 20.52
CA LEU A 327 9.87 7.63 21.67
C LEU A 327 9.27 8.13 22.99
N PRO A 328 9.33 7.32 24.06
CA PRO A 328 9.18 7.84 25.41
C PRO A 328 10.18 8.97 25.67
N PRO A 329 9.77 10.14 26.18
CA PRO A 329 10.63 11.31 26.35
C PRO A 329 11.52 11.23 27.61
N PHE A 330 11.96 10.04 27.99
CA PHE A 330 12.74 9.79 29.21
C PHE A 330 13.57 8.52 29.09
N HIS A 331 14.62 8.43 29.91
CA HIS A 331 15.40 7.22 30.07
C HIS A 331 14.83 6.31 31.16
N GLY A 332 15.05 5.00 30.99
CA GLY A 332 14.59 3.97 31.91
C GLY A 332 13.08 3.74 31.86
N ALA A 333 12.56 3.11 32.92
CA ALA A 333 11.16 2.69 32.98
C ALA A 333 10.31 3.66 33.80
N TRP A 334 9.22 4.16 33.22
CA TRP A 334 8.25 5.06 33.85
C TRP A 334 6.84 4.50 33.68
N GLN A 335 6.01 4.69 34.69
CA GLN A 335 4.62 4.27 34.67
C GLN A 335 3.73 5.37 34.06
N VAL A 336 2.76 4.98 33.24
CA VAL A 336 1.69 5.88 32.79
C VAL A 336 0.79 6.20 33.98
N TYR A 337 0.86 7.44 34.46
CA TYR A 337 0.02 7.96 35.53
C TYR A 337 -1.40 8.26 35.04
N GLN A 338 -1.51 8.89 33.87
CA GLN A 338 -2.78 9.16 33.20
C GLN A 338 -2.66 8.91 31.69
N GLY A 339 -3.57 8.11 31.15
CA GLY A 339 -3.59 7.73 29.73
C GLY A 339 -4.49 8.63 28.86
N PHE A 340 -4.65 8.26 27.59
CA PHE A 340 -5.62 8.88 26.69
C PHE A 340 -7.03 8.76 27.27
N HIS A 341 -7.84 9.80 27.10
CA HIS A 341 -9.21 9.89 27.61
C HIS A 341 -9.32 9.64 29.14
N GLY A 342 -8.27 9.97 29.89
CA GLY A 342 -8.22 9.79 31.34
C GLY A 342 -9.21 10.68 32.12
N GLU A 343 -9.45 10.31 33.38
CA GLU A 343 -10.56 10.84 34.18
C GLU A 343 -10.45 12.32 34.56
N HIS A 344 -9.24 12.91 34.57
CA HIS A 344 -9.02 14.25 35.14
C HIS A 344 -8.82 15.34 34.08
N THR A 345 -7.64 15.42 33.47
CA THR A 345 -7.25 16.48 32.52
C THR A 345 -7.38 16.07 31.04
N HIS A 346 -7.26 14.79 30.71
CA HIS A 346 -7.26 14.28 29.34
C HIS A 346 -8.67 14.03 28.80
N GLN A 347 -9.48 15.10 28.66
CA GLN A 347 -10.89 15.00 28.24
C GLN A 347 -11.20 15.77 26.97
N GLY A 348 -12.23 15.34 26.24
CA GLY A 348 -12.74 16.03 25.05
C GLY A 348 -11.65 16.28 24.01
N VAL A 349 -11.45 17.55 23.63
CA VAL A 349 -10.43 17.97 22.65
C VAL A 349 -8.99 17.79 23.16
N TRP A 350 -8.77 17.60 24.47
CA TRP A 350 -7.47 17.32 25.09
C TRP A 350 -7.32 15.84 25.47
N GLY A 351 -8.11 14.95 24.86
CA GLY A 351 -8.12 13.53 25.20
C GLY A 351 -6.86 12.74 24.83
N HIS A 352 -5.99 13.24 23.97
CA HIS A 352 -4.83 12.49 23.45
C HIS A 352 -3.51 12.98 24.07
N ALA A 353 -3.34 12.66 25.37
CA ALA A 353 -2.15 13.02 26.14
C ALA A 353 -1.77 11.90 27.13
N LEU A 354 -0.51 11.88 27.55
CA LEU A 354 0.05 10.91 28.48
C LEU A 354 0.82 11.64 29.59
N ASP A 355 0.55 11.25 30.83
CA ASP A 355 1.32 11.68 32.00
C ASP A 355 2.14 10.52 32.52
N PHE A 356 3.42 10.77 32.85
CA PHE A 356 4.37 9.75 33.28
C PHE A 356 4.95 10.06 34.66
N ILE A 357 5.10 9.02 35.48
CA ILE A 357 5.75 9.07 36.79
C ILE A 357 6.76 7.92 36.92
N ARG A 358 7.71 8.03 37.84
CA ARG A 358 8.59 6.91 38.20
C ARG A 358 8.10 6.27 39.48
N MET A 359 8.09 4.94 39.51
CA MET A 359 7.67 4.15 40.66
C MET A 359 8.80 3.24 41.13
N GLN A 360 8.97 3.13 42.44
CA GLN A 360 9.87 2.15 43.06
C GLN A 360 9.17 1.55 44.28
N GLY A 361 9.08 0.22 44.35
CA GLY A 361 8.38 -0.46 45.44
C GLY A 361 6.89 -0.09 45.58
N GLY A 362 6.24 0.29 44.47
CA GLY A 362 4.83 0.70 44.46
C GLY A 362 4.57 2.15 44.89
N CYS A 363 5.60 2.95 45.16
CA CYS A 363 5.49 4.37 45.52
C CYS A 363 6.17 5.27 44.48
N SER A 364 5.64 6.48 44.25
CA SER A 364 6.23 7.49 43.35
C SER A 364 7.32 8.34 44.02
N TYR A 365 7.47 8.19 45.33
CA TYR A 365 8.41 8.91 46.17
C TYR A 365 9.10 7.99 47.18
N GLN A 366 10.20 8.46 47.75
CA GLN A 366 10.91 7.85 48.87
C GLN A 366 10.71 8.70 50.13
N GLY A 367 10.82 8.07 51.32
CA GLY A 367 10.64 8.79 52.58
C GLY A 367 9.19 9.24 52.82
N HIS A 368 8.98 10.55 53.03
CA HIS A 368 7.67 11.09 53.46
C HIS A 368 6.87 11.77 52.33
N GLY A 369 7.44 11.99 51.15
CA GLY A 369 6.73 12.58 50.00
C GLY A 369 6.31 14.04 50.21
N GLN A 370 6.97 14.75 51.12
CA GLN A 370 6.63 16.15 51.48
C GLN A 370 7.47 17.17 50.71
N ARG A 371 8.60 16.74 50.15
CA ARG A 371 9.50 17.60 49.37
C ARG A 371 9.57 17.10 47.94
N LEU A 372 9.82 18.00 47.00
CA LEU A 372 10.01 17.64 45.58
C LEU A 372 11.12 16.60 45.38
N GLN A 373 12.21 16.71 46.14
CA GLN A 373 13.36 15.78 46.07
C GLN A 373 13.02 14.38 46.58
N ASP A 374 11.89 14.20 47.27
CA ASP A 374 11.44 12.88 47.68
C ASP A 374 10.87 12.09 46.48
N PHE A 375 10.41 12.76 45.41
CA PHE A 375 9.81 12.13 44.24
C PHE A 375 10.85 11.65 43.23
N ILE A 376 10.72 10.41 42.76
CA ILE A 376 11.75 9.71 41.98
C ILE A 376 11.90 10.29 40.57
N CYS A 377 10.83 10.86 40.01
CA CYS A 377 10.83 11.51 38.71
C CYS A 377 11.32 12.96 38.75
N PHE A 378 11.32 13.62 39.92
CA PHE A 378 11.77 15.01 40.00
C PHE A 378 13.25 15.12 39.64
N ASP A 379 13.58 16.11 38.81
CA ASP A 379 14.92 16.35 38.27
C ASP A 379 15.47 15.25 37.34
N ALA A 380 14.66 14.26 36.96
CA ALA A 380 15.04 13.28 35.95
C ALA A 380 15.09 13.91 34.56
N GLU A 381 16.06 13.50 33.74
CA GLU A 381 16.24 14.02 32.38
C GLU A 381 15.03 13.72 31.48
N VAL A 382 14.66 14.72 30.70
CA VAL A 382 13.63 14.66 29.66
C VAL A 382 14.33 14.78 28.31
N ILE A 383 14.11 13.81 27.43
CA ILE A 383 14.75 13.73 26.11
C ILE A 383 13.77 13.98 24.97
N ALA A 384 14.29 14.33 23.80
CA ALA A 384 13.50 14.56 22.61
C ALA A 384 12.83 13.27 22.10
N PRO A 385 11.49 13.20 22.07
CA PRO A 385 10.77 12.00 21.64
C PRO A 385 10.86 11.77 20.11
N ALA A 386 11.30 12.77 19.36
CA ALA A 386 11.59 12.71 17.93
C ALA A 386 12.49 13.90 17.54
N SER A 387 13.12 13.85 16.37
CA SER A 387 13.86 14.99 15.83
C SER A 387 12.92 16.09 15.36
N GLY A 388 13.29 17.36 15.56
CA GLY A 388 12.47 18.49 15.17
C GLY A 388 12.99 19.84 15.64
N TRP A 389 12.19 20.89 15.42
CA TRP A 389 12.52 22.27 15.81
C TRP A 389 11.75 22.67 17.06
N ILE A 390 12.43 23.26 18.05
CA ILE A 390 11.76 23.88 19.19
C ILE A 390 11.02 25.13 18.70
N SER A 391 9.68 25.11 18.75
CA SER A 391 8.83 26.19 18.25
C SER A 391 8.47 27.21 19.33
N SER A 392 8.34 26.75 20.58
CA SER A 392 8.05 27.58 21.76
C SER A 392 8.59 26.88 23.00
N ALA A 393 9.03 27.63 24.00
CA ALA A 393 9.46 27.10 25.28
C ALA A 393 9.29 28.15 26.39
N ARG A 394 9.11 27.69 27.63
CA ARG A 394 9.00 28.51 28.84
C ARG A 394 9.64 27.78 30.02
N ASP A 395 10.46 28.49 30.81
CA ASP A 395 11.29 27.91 31.90
C ASP A 395 11.29 28.70 33.23
N ASP A 396 10.53 29.79 33.31
CA ASP A 396 10.63 30.78 34.39
C ASP A 396 9.78 30.45 35.62
N LEU A 397 8.77 29.60 35.51
CA LEU A 397 7.79 29.34 36.58
C LEU A 397 8.36 28.44 37.65
N ALA A 398 8.09 28.75 38.92
CA ALA A 398 8.52 27.93 40.05
C ALA A 398 7.81 26.55 40.05
N ASP A 399 8.52 25.54 40.52
CA ASP A 399 7.92 24.23 40.83
C ASP A 399 7.01 24.34 42.06
N ASN A 400 5.83 23.71 42.02
CA ASN A 400 4.91 23.71 43.14
C ASN A 400 5.36 22.71 44.21
N GLU A 401 5.11 23.02 45.49
CA GLU A 401 5.25 22.03 46.55
C GLU A 401 4.24 20.87 46.34
N PRO A 402 4.57 19.62 46.75
CA PRO A 402 3.64 18.49 46.62
C PRO A 402 2.25 18.80 47.20
N GLY A 403 1.21 18.57 46.40
CA GLY A 403 -0.19 18.87 46.72
C GLY A 403 -0.68 20.26 46.29
N GLN A 404 0.23 21.19 45.95
CA GLN A 404 -0.11 22.51 45.41
C GLN A 404 -0.16 22.50 43.89
N MET A 405 -0.88 23.45 43.29
CA MET A 405 -1.00 23.60 41.83
C MET A 405 -1.18 25.05 41.44
N ASP A 406 -0.58 25.44 40.30
CA ASP A 406 -0.86 26.70 39.61
C ASP A 406 -1.93 26.47 38.53
N LEU A 407 -3.15 26.94 38.81
CA LEU A 407 -4.30 26.83 37.90
C LEU A 407 -4.40 27.99 36.90
N VAL A 408 -3.59 29.05 37.06
CA VAL A 408 -3.51 30.17 36.13
C VAL A 408 -2.59 29.77 34.97
N ASN A 409 -1.42 29.22 35.29
CA ASN A 409 -0.48 28.69 34.30
C ASN A 409 -0.57 27.15 34.22
N ASN A 410 -1.71 26.62 33.77
CA ASN A 410 -2.00 25.17 33.80
C ASN A 410 -0.88 24.26 33.24
N TRP A 411 -0.14 24.67 32.21
CA TRP A 411 0.92 23.87 31.60
C TRP A 411 2.30 24.03 32.27
N GLY A 412 2.47 25.02 33.16
CA GLY A 412 3.73 25.28 33.82
C GLY A 412 4.86 25.66 32.84
N ASN A 413 6.07 25.21 33.14
CA ASN A 413 7.19 25.24 32.20
C ASN A 413 7.01 24.15 31.17
N TYR A 414 7.27 24.48 29.91
CA TYR A 414 6.99 23.60 28.79
C TYR A 414 7.94 23.84 27.62
N LEU A 415 7.94 22.90 26.68
CA LEU A 415 8.47 23.10 25.34
C LEU A 415 7.51 22.52 24.30
N ILE A 416 7.51 23.10 23.10
CA ILE A 416 6.76 22.63 21.94
C ILE A 416 7.73 22.29 20.82
N LEU A 417 7.86 21.01 20.51
CA LEU A 417 8.69 20.46 19.44
C LEU A 417 7.87 20.29 18.16
N ARG A 418 8.25 20.98 17.08
CA ARG A 418 7.66 20.84 15.76
C ARG A 418 8.42 19.79 14.95
N LEU A 419 7.73 18.73 14.56
CA LEU A 419 8.25 17.67 13.71
C LEU A 419 8.24 18.07 12.23
N GLU A 420 8.99 17.33 11.41
CA GLU A 420 9.02 17.55 9.95
C GLU A 420 7.64 17.37 9.30
N SER A 421 6.79 16.48 9.87
CA SER A 421 5.40 16.28 9.45
C SER A 421 4.50 17.50 9.69
N GLY A 422 4.98 18.53 10.41
CA GLY A 422 4.21 19.69 10.83
C GLY A 422 3.43 19.50 12.12
N VAL A 423 3.45 18.30 12.72
CA VAL A 423 2.85 18.04 14.04
C VAL A 423 3.72 18.65 15.14
N HIS A 424 3.08 19.11 16.21
CA HIS A 424 3.72 19.69 17.38
C HIS A 424 3.56 18.76 18.59
N ILE A 425 4.63 18.51 19.32
CA ILE A 425 4.66 17.73 20.56
C ILE A 425 4.92 18.68 21.73
N VAL A 426 4.04 18.68 22.71
CA VAL A 426 4.20 19.48 23.93
C VAL A 426 4.72 18.57 25.03
N LEU A 427 5.79 18.99 25.69
CA LEU A 427 6.24 18.44 26.97
C LEU A 427 6.06 19.53 28.04
N ALA A 428 5.40 19.22 29.13
CA ALA A 428 4.96 20.19 30.14
C ALA A 428 5.27 19.74 31.57
N HIS A 429 5.01 20.64 32.53
CA HIS A 429 5.37 20.48 33.95
C HIS A 429 6.88 20.32 34.17
N LEU A 430 7.70 20.95 33.33
CA LEU A 430 9.15 20.90 33.41
C LEU A 430 9.66 21.64 34.65
N ARG A 431 10.86 21.25 35.12
CA ARG A 431 11.51 21.87 36.28
C ARG A 431 11.95 23.29 35.93
N GLN A 432 11.82 24.22 36.88
CA GLN A 432 12.25 25.60 36.70
C GLN A 432 13.74 25.69 36.34
N ASN A 433 14.08 26.55 35.36
CA ASN A 433 15.45 26.79 34.89
C ASN A 433 16.20 25.51 34.44
N SER A 434 15.48 24.53 33.88
CA SER A 434 16.06 23.25 33.48
C SER A 434 16.24 23.08 31.98
N LEU A 435 15.62 23.93 31.15
CA LEU A 435 15.71 23.82 29.70
C LEU A 435 17.16 23.97 29.21
N LYS A 436 17.57 23.03 28.36
CA LYS A 436 18.88 23.00 27.69
C LYS A 436 18.84 23.54 26.27
N VAL A 437 17.64 23.90 25.80
CA VAL A 437 17.36 24.26 24.41
C VAL A 437 16.58 25.58 24.35
N VAL A 438 16.61 26.24 23.19
CA VAL A 438 15.90 27.50 22.94
C VAL A 438 14.97 27.41 21.74
N ALA A 439 13.95 28.27 21.69
CA ALA A 439 13.08 28.37 20.51
C ALA A 439 13.91 28.70 19.24
N GLY A 440 13.62 27.99 18.15
CA GLY A 440 14.37 28.03 16.91
C GLY A 440 15.52 27.01 16.81
N GLN A 441 15.84 26.26 17.85
CA GLN A 441 16.86 25.20 17.81
C GLN A 441 16.30 23.91 17.20
N TRP A 442 17.08 23.25 16.33
CA TRP A 442 16.81 21.88 15.90
C TRP A 442 17.45 20.90 16.89
N VAL A 443 16.73 19.85 17.24
CA VAL A 443 17.18 18.78 18.16
C VAL A 443 17.06 17.42 17.49
N ALA A 444 17.97 16.51 17.83
CA ALA A 444 17.90 15.11 17.42
C ALA A 444 17.04 14.29 18.41
N THR A 445 16.39 13.23 17.92
CA THR A 445 15.75 12.22 18.78
C THR A 445 16.73 11.74 19.86
N GLY A 446 16.29 11.70 21.12
CA GLY A 446 17.11 11.28 22.27
C GLY A 446 17.99 12.38 22.89
N GLU A 447 18.07 13.57 22.30
CA GLU A 447 18.81 14.70 22.88
C GLU A 447 18.13 15.20 24.16
N VAL A 448 18.92 15.53 25.20
CA VAL A 448 18.40 16.03 26.48
C VAL A 448 17.84 17.45 26.30
N LEU A 449 16.57 17.62 26.66
CA LEU A 449 15.83 18.87 26.50
C LEU A 449 15.69 19.66 27.81
N ALA A 450 15.37 18.97 28.90
CA ALA A 450 15.01 19.57 30.19
C ALA A 450 15.10 18.55 31.33
N CYS A 451 14.64 18.92 32.52
CA CYS A 451 14.35 17.98 33.60
C CYS A 451 12.85 17.97 33.95
N CYS A 452 12.35 16.82 34.41
CA CYS A 452 10.99 16.68 34.91
C CYS A 452 10.81 17.47 36.22
N GLY A 453 9.71 18.22 36.31
CA GLY A 453 9.42 19.11 37.44
C GLY A 453 8.01 18.93 37.99
N SER A 454 7.50 20.00 38.61
CA SER A 454 6.18 20.08 39.22
C SER A 454 5.53 21.45 39.03
N SER A 455 5.87 22.18 37.96
CA SER A 455 5.29 23.48 37.64
C SER A 455 3.87 23.38 37.03
N GLY A 456 3.06 24.43 37.14
CA GLY A 456 1.70 24.46 36.56
C GLY A 456 0.65 23.63 37.31
N ARG A 457 -0.32 23.04 36.61
CA ARG A 457 -1.36 22.18 37.20
C ARG A 457 -0.82 20.77 37.48
N SER A 458 0.17 20.70 38.37
CA SER A 458 0.89 19.49 38.71
C SER A 458 0.88 19.24 40.22
N PRO A 459 -0.04 18.39 40.74
CA PRO A 459 -0.17 18.15 42.18
C PRO A 459 0.97 17.29 42.75
N GLN A 460 1.71 16.59 41.90
CA GLN A 460 2.96 15.90 42.22
C GLN A 460 3.86 15.93 40.97
N PRO A 461 5.19 15.81 41.12
CA PRO A 461 6.09 15.73 39.98
C PRO A 461 5.68 14.66 38.97
N HIS A 462 5.52 15.04 37.71
CA HIS A 462 5.23 14.14 36.60
C HIS A 462 5.54 14.83 35.27
N LEU A 463 5.72 14.04 34.22
CA LEU A 463 5.97 14.54 32.87
C LEU A 463 4.71 14.38 32.02
N HIS A 464 4.20 15.50 31.50
CA HIS A 464 3.08 15.51 30.57
C HIS A 464 3.57 15.54 29.12
N MET A 465 2.93 14.77 28.25
CA MET A 465 3.21 14.70 26.82
C MET A 465 1.90 14.70 26.01
N GLN A 466 1.79 15.59 25.03
CA GLN A 466 0.68 15.59 24.07
C GLN A 466 1.13 15.92 22.64
N GLY A 467 0.37 15.45 21.65
CA GLY A 467 0.52 15.83 20.25
C GLY A 467 -0.62 16.73 19.78
N GLN A 468 -0.33 17.73 18.96
CA GLN A 468 -1.31 18.69 18.43
C GLN A 468 -0.94 19.17 17.01
N ASN A 469 -1.90 19.61 16.20
CA ASN A 469 -1.62 20.09 14.84
C ASN A 469 -1.13 21.54 14.84
N GLU A 470 -1.66 22.34 15.74
CA GLU A 470 -1.44 23.78 15.80
C GLU A 470 -0.21 24.13 16.68
N PRO A 471 0.49 25.23 16.40
CA PRO A 471 1.76 25.55 17.06
C PRO A 471 1.61 26.20 18.46
N TRP A 472 0.41 26.61 18.87
CA TRP A 472 0.21 27.31 20.15
C TRP A 472 -0.13 26.34 21.30
N LEU A 473 0.27 26.69 22.51
CA LEU A 473 0.01 25.90 23.72
C LEU A 473 -1.49 25.70 23.95
N GLY A 474 -1.90 24.48 24.32
CA GLY A 474 -3.30 24.15 24.64
C GLY A 474 -4.22 23.93 23.44
N ALA A 475 -3.67 23.77 22.23
CA ALA A 475 -4.44 23.40 21.04
C ALA A 475 -5.12 22.01 21.16
N PRO A 476 -6.15 21.72 20.35
CA PRO A 476 -6.76 20.40 20.30
C PRO A 476 -5.72 19.30 20.04
N THR A 477 -5.74 18.29 20.91
CA THR A 477 -4.84 17.15 20.83
C THR A 477 -5.24 16.19 19.72
N ARG A 478 -4.25 15.48 19.18
CA ARG A 478 -4.42 14.42 18.20
C ARG A 478 -3.80 13.11 18.69
N PRO A 479 -4.30 11.95 18.21
CA PRO A 479 -3.68 10.68 18.51
C PRO A 479 -2.21 10.61 18.07
N PHE A 480 -1.39 10.01 18.91
CA PHE A 480 -0.01 9.59 18.66
C PHE A 480 0.22 8.22 19.32
N ALA A 481 1.31 7.55 18.98
CA ALA A 481 1.73 6.28 19.55
C ALA A 481 3.20 6.33 19.97
N LEU A 482 3.62 5.41 20.83
CA LEU A 482 5.01 5.25 21.26
C LEU A 482 5.65 4.01 20.63
N THR A 483 6.89 4.13 20.15
CA THR A 483 7.82 3.00 19.98
C THR A 483 8.44 2.74 21.34
N CYS A 484 8.05 1.66 22.02
CA CYS A 484 8.53 1.42 23.38
C CYS A 484 8.62 -0.05 23.75
N LEU A 485 9.30 -0.30 24.86
CA LEU A 485 9.24 -1.55 25.62
C LEU A 485 8.20 -1.42 26.73
N LEU A 486 7.17 -2.26 26.69
CA LEU A 486 6.27 -2.45 27.82
C LEU A 486 6.89 -3.49 28.75
N ARG A 487 7.31 -3.07 29.94
CA ARG A 487 7.97 -3.94 30.92
C ARG A 487 6.93 -4.70 31.74
N GLN A 488 7.01 -6.03 31.68
CA GLN A 488 6.22 -6.95 32.50
C GLN A 488 7.15 -7.79 33.37
N GLU A 489 6.63 -8.44 34.41
CA GLU A 489 7.43 -9.17 35.42
C GLU A 489 8.35 -10.25 34.84
N GLN A 490 7.99 -10.88 33.71
CA GLN A 490 8.74 -12.01 33.13
C GLN A 490 9.42 -11.70 31.79
N GLN A 491 8.95 -10.73 31.01
CA GLN A 491 9.50 -10.41 29.69
C GLN A 491 9.13 -8.98 29.25
N SER A 492 10.05 -8.28 28.59
CA SER A 492 9.76 -7.00 27.94
C SER A 492 9.05 -7.21 26.60
N LEU A 493 7.98 -6.46 26.34
CA LEU A 493 7.23 -6.52 25.09
C LEU A 493 7.52 -5.29 24.24
N PHE A 494 8.20 -5.48 23.11
CA PHE A 494 8.45 -4.41 22.15
C PHE A 494 7.19 -4.12 21.33
N ARG A 495 6.83 -2.84 21.28
CA ARG A 495 5.74 -2.32 20.46
C ARG A 495 6.30 -1.23 19.56
N LEU A 496 6.18 -1.43 18.25
CA LEU A 496 6.56 -0.41 17.26
C LEU A 496 5.65 0.81 17.35
N ALA A 497 4.37 0.62 17.64
CA ALA A 497 3.45 1.70 17.93
C ALA A 497 2.39 1.19 18.89
N CYS A 498 2.33 1.77 20.08
CA CYS A 498 1.22 1.56 21.00
C CYS A 498 0.85 2.85 21.73
N VAL A 499 -0.41 2.96 22.10
CA VAL A 499 -0.86 3.91 23.13
C VAL A 499 -0.86 3.11 24.43
N PRO A 500 0.12 3.33 25.35
CA PRO A 500 0.17 2.57 26.59
C PRO A 500 -1.05 2.91 27.46
N ALA A 501 -1.56 1.91 28.17
CA ALA A 501 -2.68 2.08 29.09
C ALA A 501 -2.20 2.68 30.41
N GLN A 502 -3.12 3.27 31.17
CA GLN A 502 -2.83 3.73 32.53
C GLN A 502 -2.33 2.56 33.39
N GLY A 503 -1.22 2.78 34.10
CA GLY A 503 -0.54 1.76 34.89
C GLY A 503 0.54 0.98 34.14
N ASP A 504 0.61 1.04 32.81
CA ASP A 504 1.68 0.38 32.05
C ASP A 504 3.04 0.97 32.37
N LEU A 505 4.05 0.11 32.46
CA LEU A 505 5.45 0.49 32.64
C LEU A 505 6.14 0.57 31.28
N VAL A 506 6.42 1.79 30.85
CA VAL A 506 6.98 2.13 29.53
C VAL A 506 8.47 2.43 29.66
N ALA A 507 9.28 1.89 28.76
CA ALA A 507 10.70 2.20 28.65
C ALA A 507 11.11 2.45 27.20
N GLU A 508 12.13 3.30 27.03
CA GLU A 508 12.83 3.48 25.76
C GLU A 508 13.53 2.16 25.33
N PRO A 509 13.44 1.75 24.06
CA PRO A 509 14.20 0.62 23.54
C PRO A 509 15.69 0.96 23.43
N SER A 510 16.56 0.12 24.01
CA SER A 510 18.02 0.32 23.97
C SER A 510 18.61 0.06 22.57
N HIS A 511 19.22 1.05 21.92
CA HIS A 511 19.70 0.89 20.54
C HIS A 511 20.97 0.01 20.42
N GLN A 512 20.94 -1.06 19.62
CA GLN A 512 22.13 -1.85 19.25
C GLN A 512 22.85 -1.29 18.04
N ASN A 513 23.99 -0.64 18.25
CA ASN A 513 24.82 -0.22 17.12
C ASN A 513 25.53 -1.41 16.43
N ALA A 514 25.89 -2.47 17.15
CA ALA A 514 26.67 -3.58 16.58
C ALA A 514 25.85 -4.44 15.59
N LEU A 515 24.70 -4.97 16.04
CA LEU A 515 23.81 -5.75 15.17
C LEU A 515 23.28 -4.93 13.98
N HIS A 516 22.95 -3.65 14.21
CA HIS A 516 22.54 -2.72 13.15
C HIS A 516 23.64 -2.58 12.07
N GLN A 517 24.89 -2.44 12.49
CA GLN A 517 26.04 -2.36 11.59
C GLN A 517 26.29 -3.68 10.83
N ALA A 518 26.17 -4.83 11.50
CA ALA A 518 26.37 -6.14 10.90
C ALA A 518 25.38 -6.45 9.77
N LEU A 519 24.13 -5.99 9.94
CA LEU A 519 23.05 -6.18 8.97
C LEU A 519 22.88 -5.01 8.01
N LYS A 520 23.78 -4.02 8.06
CA LYS A 520 23.75 -2.88 7.16
C LYS A 520 23.98 -3.33 5.71
N LEU A 521 23.01 -3.02 4.85
CA LEU A 521 23.07 -3.35 3.45
C LEU A 521 24.07 -2.46 2.70
N SER A 522 24.76 -3.07 1.72
CA SER A 522 25.57 -2.37 0.72
C SER A 522 25.25 -2.93 -0.66
N ALA A 523 25.21 -2.05 -1.68
CA ALA A 523 24.91 -2.47 -3.04
C ALA A 523 25.97 -3.48 -3.51
N GLY A 524 25.54 -4.60 -4.11
CA GLY A 524 26.44 -5.67 -4.54
C GLY A 524 26.91 -6.62 -3.43
N ARG A 525 26.43 -6.46 -2.18
CA ARG A 525 26.66 -7.46 -1.12
C ARG A 525 26.00 -8.77 -1.49
N ARG A 526 26.70 -9.89 -1.29
CA ARG A 526 26.20 -11.25 -1.52
C ARG A 526 26.40 -12.12 -0.29
N TRP A 527 25.40 -12.92 0.04
CA TRP A 527 25.48 -13.99 1.03
C TRP A 527 25.27 -15.33 0.35
N GLN A 528 26.02 -16.34 0.75
CA GLN A 528 25.85 -17.72 0.29
C GLN A 528 25.59 -18.63 1.47
N TYR A 529 24.52 -19.41 1.39
CA TYR A 529 24.10 -20.36 2.42
C TYR A 529 24.11 -21.77 1.85
N THR A 530 24.47 -22.77 2.67
CA THR A 530 23.94 -24.12 2.46
C THR A 530 22.47 -24.08 2.84
N TRP A 531 21.60 -24.71 2.07
CA TRP A 531 20.18 -24.84 2.34
C TRP A 531 19.85 -26.33 2.38
N ALA A 532 19.76 -26.87 3.59
CA ALA A 532 19.44 -28.26 3.86
C ALA A 532 17.91 -28.41 4.02
N THR A 533 17.34 -29.33 3.26
CA THR A 533 15.93 -29.72 3.33
C THR A 533 15.83 -31.23 3.50
N THR A 534 14.62 -31.74 3.72
CA THR A 534 14.35 -33.19 3.73
C THR A 534 14.70 -33.90 2.43
N GLN A 535 14.86 -33.16 1.32
CA GLN A 535 15.17 -33.70 -0.01
C GLN A 535 16.67 -33.63 -0.37
N GLY A 536 17.49 -32.98 0.46
CA GLY A 536 18.91 -32.77 0.21
C GLY A 536 19.38 -31.36 0.57
N SER A 537 20.68 -31.13 0.41
CA SER A 537 21.34 -29.84 0.66
C SER A 537 21.81 -29.20 -0.65
N VAL A 538 21.54 -27.91 -0.82
CA VAL A 538 21.92 -27.12 -2.00
C VAL A 538 22.49 -25.77 -1.57
N VAL A 539 23.37 -25.18 -2.36
CA VAL A 539 23.85 -23.81 -2.10
C VAL A 539 22.85 -22.80 -2.66
N ARG A 540 22.55 -21.75 -1.89
CA ARG A 540 21.64 -20.65 -2.26
C ARG A 540 22.31 -19.31 -2.00
N SER A 541 22.04 -18.32 -2.86
CA SER A 541 22.62 -17.00 -2.74
C SER A 541 21.55 -15.92 -2.53
N LEU A 542 21.91 -14.85 -1.82
CA LEU A 542 21.16 -13.60 -1.76
C LEU A 542 22.07 -12.46 -2.19
N GLU A 543 21.55 -11.58 -3.05
CA GLU A 543 22.27 -10.41 -3.54
C GLU A 543 21.50 -9.13 -3.24
N CYS A 544 22.21 -8.15 -2.71
CA CYS A 544 21.69 -6.84 -2.41
C CYS A 544 21.74 -5.92 -3.64
N SER A 545 20.60 -5.35 -4.00
CA SER A 545 20.46 -4.36 -5.05
C SER A 545 19.62 -3.17 -4.58
N VAL A 546 19.74 -2.05 -5.30
CA VAL A 546 18.93 -0.85 -5.07
C VAL A 546 18.06 -0.65 -6.30
N SER A 547 16.75 -0.49 -6.08
CA SER A 547 15.81 -0.19 -7.15
C SER A 547 15.95 1.25 -7.66
N LEU A 548 15.34 1.56 -8.81
CA LEU A 548 15.36 2.92 -9.40
C LEU A 548 14.73 4.00 -8.50
N ILE A 549 13.90 3.59 -7.52
CA ILE A 549 13.27 4.48 -6.54
C ILE A 549 14.05 4.55 -5.22
N GLY A 550 15.27 4.00 -5.17
CA GLY A 550 16.12 4.01 -3.98
C GLY A 550 15.78 2.97 -2.91
N GLN A 551 14.85 2.05 -3.18
CA GLN A 551 14.50 0.97 -2.24
C GLN A 551 15.54 -0.16 -2.29
N TRP A 552 16.07 -0.55 -1.13
CA TRP A 552 16.93 -1.70 -0.95
C TRP A 552 16.16 -3.01 -1.13
N ARG A 553 16.71 -3.94 -1.91
CA ARG A 553 16.12 -5.26 -2.15
C ARG A 553 17.18 -6.34 -2.04
N LEU A 554 16.79 -7.49 -1.49
CA LEU A 554 17.56 -8.73 -1.59
C LEU A 554 16.85 -9.64 -2.59
N HIS A 555 17.62 -10.24 -3.49
CA HIS A 555 17.10 -11.16 -4.49
C HIS A 555 17.94 -12.43 -4.59
N SER A 556 17.29 -13.55 -4.91
CA SER A 556 17.97 -14.81 -5.25
C SER A 556 18.28 -14.80 -6.75
N PRO A 557 19.55 -14.89 -7.15
CA PRO A 557 19.93 -15.02 -8.55
C PRO A 557 19.40 -16.31 -9.19
N GLU A 558 19.20 -17.37 -8.40
CA GLU A 558 18.80 -18.68 -8.88
C GLU A 558 17.31 -18.75 -9.27
N THR A 559 16.44 -18.07 -8.51
CA THR A 559 14.99 -18.08 -8.76
C THR A 559 14.47 -16.75 -9.33
N GLY A 560 15.18 -15.64 -9.10
CA GLY A 560 14.69 -14.29 -9.39
C GLY A 560 13.66 -13.78 -8.37
N ALA A 561 13.41 -14.52 -7.29
CA ALA A 561 12.59 -14.03 -6.18
C ALA A 561 13.31 -12.93 -5.41
N SER A 562 12.56 -11.95 -4.87
CA SER A 562 13.13 -10.84 -4.11
C SER A 562 12.19 -10.33 -3.02
N PHE A 563 12.75 -9.61 -2.07
CA PHE A 563 12.00 -8.87 -1.06
C PHE A 563 12.69 -7.53 -0.78
N ALA A 564 11.90 -6.56 -0.31
CA ALA A 564 12.37 -5.26 0.10
C ALA A 564 12.83 -5.25 1.55
N TRP A 565 13.86 -4.44 1.79
CA TRP A 565 14.39 -4.14 3.12
C TRP A 565 14.07 -2.70 3.49
N LEU A 566 13.41 -2.51 4.63
CA LEU A 566 13.16 -1.20 5.21
C LEU A 566 13.84 -1.12 6.57
N ASP A 567 14.58 -0.04 6.79
CA ASP A 567 15.18 0.30 8.08
C ASP A 567 14.68 1.68 8.51
N THR A 568 14.17 1.76 9.73
CA THR A 568 13.57 2.98 10.31
C THR A 568 14.40 3.53 11.46
N GLY A 569 15.60 2.98 11.71
CA GLY A 569 16.44 3.30 12.86
C GLY A 569 16.07 2.55 14.14
N TRP A 570 14.80 2.14 14.31
CA TRP A 570 14.37 1.36 15.49
C TRP A 570 14.01 -0.09 15.17
N VAL A 571 13.54 -0.32 13.95
CA VAL A 571 13.22 -1.65 13.44
C VAL A 571 13.71 -1.83 12.02
N MET A 572 14.12 -3.06 11.75
CA MET A 572 14.19 -3.64 10.42
C MET A 572 12.83 -4.23 10.06
N ALA A 573 12.39 -4.07 8.82
CA ALA A 573 11.19 -4.69 8.30
C ALA A 573 11.41 -5.25 6.89
N LEU A 574 11.19 -6.55 6.72
CA LEU A 574 11.19 -7.22 5.43
C LEU A 574 9.77 -7.21 4.85
N HIS A 575 9.61 -6.75 3.61
CA HIS A 575 8.29 -6.62 2.97
C HIS A 575 8.35 -6.80 1.44
N ASP A 576 7.20 -6.69 0.77
CA ASP A 576 7.09 -6.65 -0.70
C ASP A 576 7.82 -7.82 -1.41
N ARG A 577 7.42 -9.04 -1.04
CA ARG A 577 7.85 -10.29 -1.66
C ARG A 577 7.39 -10.36 -3.12
N GLN A 578 8.33 -10.43 -4.05
CA GLN A 578 8.08 -10.50 -5.50
C GLN A 578 8.82 -11.67 -6.15
N GLY A 579 8.40 -12.05 -7.36
CA GLY A 579 8.98 -13.16 -8.12
C GLY A 579 8.38 -14.54 -7.77
N PRO A 580 8.96 -15.64 -8.26
CA PRO A 580 8.42 -16.99 -8.09
C PRO A 580 8.47 -17.48 -6.64
N ALA A 581 7.80 -18.59 -6.35
CA ALA A 581 7.86 -19.24 -5.04
C ALA A 581 9.28 -19.70 -4.71
N ASP A 582 9.77 -19.39 -3.51
CA ASP A 582 11.11 -19.74 -3.06
C ASP A 582 11.14 -19.88 -1.54
N ASP A 583 11.12 -21.13 -1.08
CA ASP A 583 11.03 -21.47 0.34
C ASP A 583 12.21 -20.91 1.15
N PHE A 584 13.38 -20.68 0.53
CA PHE A 584 14.55 -20.09 1.20
C PHE A 584 14.36 -18.59 1.52
N ILE A 585 13.87 -17.81 0.56
CA ILE A 585 13.52 -16.40 0.79
C ILE A 585 12.33 -16.29 1.76
N ASP A 586 11.35 -17.17 1.62
CA ASP A 586 10.17 -17.14 2.47
C ASP A 586 10.56 -17.48 3.94
N ALA A 587 11.54 -18.37 4.15
CA ALA A 587 12.13 -18.64 5.45
C ALA A 587 12.84 -17.42 6.05
N TRP A 588 13.65 -16.70 5.25
CA TRP A 588 14.26 -15.42 5.66
C TRP A 588 13.21 -14.42 6.13
N MET A 589 12.16 -14.23 5.33
CA MET A 589 11.09 -13.28 5.63
C MET A 589 10.28 -13.68 6.87
N LEU A 590 10.06 -14.97 7.11
CA LEU A 590 9.40 -15.44 8.33
C LEU A 590 10.30 -15.29 9.55
N ALA A 591 11.57 -15.64 9.45
CA ALA A 591 12.51 -15.61 10.57
C ALA A 591 12.82 -14.19 11.06
N LEU A 592 13.01 -13.25 10.13
CA LEU A 592 13.34 -11.86 10.44
C LEU A 592 12.11 -10.94 10.45
N GLY A 593 11.14 -11.13 9.56
CA GLY A 593 9.88 -10.38 9.54
C GLY A 593 10.05 -8.88 9.81
N LEU A 594 9.47 -8.43 10.91
CA LEU A 594 9.84 -7.20 11.61
C LEU A 594 10.82 -7.58 12.73
N THR A 595 11.99 -6.96 12.79
CA THR A 595 13.02 -7.22 13.82
C THR A 595 13.43 -5.89 14.47
N PRO A 596 13.23 -5.70 15.78
CA PRO A 596 13.69 -4.51 16.48
C PRO A 596 15.21 -4.47 16.64
N TRP A 597 15.78 -3.28 16.68
CA TRP A 597 17.21 -3.06 16.96
C TRP A 597 17.54 -3.04 18.46
N ALA A 598 16.62 -3.45 19.34
CA ALA A 598 16.79 -3.31 20.79
C ALA A 598 17.65 -4.41 21.46
N SER A 599 18.54 -4.07 22.39
CA SER A 599 19.48 -5.00 23.09
C SER A 599 18.94 -5.67 24.34
N GLU A 600 17.70 -6.16 24.32
CA GLU A 600 17.12 -6.81 25.51
C GLU A 600 16.42 -8.12 25.15
N ASN A 601 16.24 -8.96 26.18
CA ASN A 601 15.38 -10.13 26.08
C ASN A 601 13.93 -9.66 25.95
N MET A 602 13.37 -9.79 24.75
CA MET A 602 12.07 -9.21 24.43
C MET A 602 11.22 -10.09 23.52
N ALA A 603 9.93 -9.82 23.53
CA ALA A 603 8.97 -10.37 22.60
C ALA A 603 8.34 -9.26 21.74
N TRP A 604 7.88 -9.59 20.55
CA TRP A 604 7.05 -8.69 19.73
C TRP A 604 6.14 -9.48 18.80
N GLU A 605 5.25 -8.76 18.15
CA GLU A 605 4.27 -9.29 17.22
C GLU A 605 4.50 -8.71 15.82
N ASP A 606 4.22 -9.50 14.81
CA ASP A 606 4.14 -9.07 13.41
C ASP A 606 3.02 -9.83 12.72
N SER A 607 2.64 -9.35 11.53
CA SER A 607 1.65 -10.02 10.69
C SER A 607 2.12 -10.19 9.25
N PRO A 608 3.16 -11.01 9.00
CA PRO A 608 3.67 -11.27 7.65
C PRO A 608 2.62 -12.00 6.80
N ALA A 609 2.81 -11.96 5.48
CA ALA A 609 1.86 -12.54 4.53
C ALA A 609 1.71 -14.05 4.70
N GLN A 610 0.48 -14.55 4.65
CA GLN A 610 0.22 -16.00 4.69
C GLN A 610 0.94 -16.78 3.57
N SER A 611 1.23 -16.14 2.44
CA SER A 611 1.87 -16.76 1.28
C SER A 611 3.29 -17.22 1.57
N LEU A 612 3.94 -16.65 2.59
CA LEU A 612 5.27 -17.04 3.04
C LEU A 612 5.27 -18.38 3.80
N MET A 613 4.11 -18.80 4.32
CA MET A 613 4.02 -20.04 5.07
C MET A 613 4.08 -21.26 4.13
N PRO A 614 5.04 -22.18 4.29
CA PRO A 614 5.07 -23.40 3.49
C PRO A 614 3.85 -24.27 3.80
N GLN A 615 3.06 -24.59 2.77
CA GLN A 615 1.82 -25.37 2.89
C GLN A 615 1.70 -26.45 1.82
N TYR A 616 0.99 -27.53 2.13
CA TYR A 616 0.56 -28.50 1.12
C TYR A 616 -0.38 -27.86 0.10
N THR A 617 -0.49 -28.48 -1.07
CA THR A 617 -1.30 -27.97 -2.19
C THR A 617 -2.75 -27.71 -1.78
N TRP A 618 -3.38 -28.62 -1.02
CA TRP A 618 -4.73 -28.38 -0.50
C TRP A 618 -4.78 -27.19 0.47
N GLY A 619 -3.80 -27.03 1.37
CA GLY A 619 -3.73 -25.84 2.23
C GLY A 619 -3.79 -24.54 1.44
N LYS A 620 -3.01 -24.47 0.34
CA LYS A 620 -3.03 -23.32 -0.57
C LYS A 620 -4.39 -23.11 -1.25
N VAL A 621 -5.05 -24.19 -1.69
CA VAL A 621 -6.37 -24.11 -2.34
C VAL A 621 -7.47 -23.66 -1.36
N GLU A 622 -7.43 -24.13 -0.11
CA GLU A 622 -8.42 -23.69 0.89
C GLU A 622 -8.25 -22.21 1.22
N VAL A 623 -7.02 -21.80 1.48
CA VAL A 623 -6.67 -20.40 1.77
C VAL A 623 -7.07 -19.52 0.60
N PHE A 624 -6.77 -19.96 -0.62
CA PHE A 624 -7.25 -19.35 -1.84
C PHE A 624 -8.77 -19.19 -1.79
N LEU A 625 -9.56 -20.26 -1.63
CA LEU A 625 -11.02 -20.17 -1.64
C LEU A 625 -11.61 -19.24 -0.57
N ARG A 626 -11.02 -19.18 0.63
CA ARG A 626 -11.58 -18.45 1.78
C ARG A 626 -11.13 -17.00 1.93
N HIS A 627 -9.90 -16.70 1.51
CA HIS A 627 -9.29 -15.39 1.68
C HIS A 627 -8.95 -14.79 0.32
N PRO A 628 -9.95 -14.28 -0.44
CA PRO A 628 -9.75 -13.78 -1.79
C PRO A 628 -8.77 -12.60 -1.83
N LEU A 629 -8.73 -11.76 -0.79
CA LEU A 629 -7.81 -10.63 -0.65
C LEU A 629 -6.50 -10.99 0.08
N GLY A 630 -6.30 -12.25 0.45
CA GLY A 630 -5.19 -12.68 1.29
C GLY A 630 -5.51 -12.64 2.80
N SER A 631 -4.56 -13.11 3.61
CA SER A 631 -4.63 -13.03 5.07
C SER A 631 -3.21 -12.91 5.65
N GLY A 632 -3.14 -12.39 6.88
CA GLY A 632 -1.90 -12.29 7.63
C GLY A 632 -1.73 -13.46 8.59
N LEU A 633 -0.47 -13.85 8.79
CA LEU A 633 -0.09 -14.72 9.90
C LEU A 633 -0.17 -13.93 11.21
N GLN A 634 -0.45 -14.62 12.31
CA GLN A 634 -0.17 -14.12 13.65
C GLN A 634 1.21 -14.64 14.05
N SER A 635 2.21 -13.76 13.98
CA SER A 635 3.59 -14.12 14.29
C SER A 635 4.00 -13.53 15.63
N HIS A 636 4.42 -14.38 16.54
CA HIS A 636 5.00 -13.98 17.83
C HIS A 636 6.48 -14.30 17.82
N TYR A 637 7.30 -13.28 18.04
CA TYR A 637 8.74 -13.41 18.08
C TYR A 637 9.26 -13.23 19.51
N ARG A 638 10.35 -13.91 19.80
CA ARG A 638 11.14 -13.75 21.02
C ARG A 638 12.61 -13.75 20.67
N ARG A 639 13.39 -12.88 21.30
CA ARG A 639 14.84 -12.84 21.14
C ARG A 639 15.52 -12.87 22.50
N HIS A 640 16.60 -13.63 22.56
CA HIS A 640 17.48 -13.72 23.72
C HIS A 640 18.93 -13.86 23.29
N TRP A 641 19.84 -13.48 24.18
CA TRP A 641 21.28 -13.62 23.96
C TRP A 641 21.76 -15.01 24.36
N ASN A 642 22.54 -15.66 23.49
CA ASN A 642 23.28 -16.88 23.82
C ASN A 642 24.74 -16.54 24.12
N GLU A 643 25.14 -16.66 25.38
CA GLU A 643 26.51 -16.36 25.82
C GLU A 643 27.56 -17.33 25.27
N GLN A 644 27.20 -18.58 24.98
CA GLN A 644 28.18 -19.60 24.55
C GLN A 644 28.64 -19.37 23.10
N GLU A 645 27.70 -18.98 22.24
CA GLU A 645 27.94 -18.78 20.81
C GLU A 645 28.16 -17.30 20.45
N HIS A 646 28.03 -16.39 21.42
CA HIS A 646 28.08 -14.94 21.20
C HIS A 646 27.14 -14.45 20.09
N VAL A 647 25.90 -14.98 20.07
CA VAL A 647 24.87 -14.62 19.08
C VAL A 647 23.52 -14.38 19.73
N TRP A 648 22.71 -13.56 19.06
CA TRP A 648 21.30 -13.43 19.36
C TRP A 648 20.52 -14.56 18.69
N ILE A 649 19.74 -15.29 19.49
CA ILE A 649 18.81 -16.29 18.98
C ILE A 649 17.41 -15.70 18.97
N GLN A 650 16.84 -15.56 17.78
CA GLN A 650 15.49 -15.05 17.55
C GLN A 650 14.59 -16.18 17.05
N GLN A 651 13.52 -16.45 17.80
CA GLN A 651 12.55 -17.49 17.53
C GLN A 651 11.20 -16.87 17.19
N GLY A 652 10.54 -17.40 16.17
CA GLY A 652 9.23 -16.97 15.70
C GLY A 652 8.23 -18.14 15.71
N VAL A 653 7.02 -17.91 16.18
CA VAL A 653 5.89 -18.83 16.03
C VAL A 653 4.84 -18.17 15.15
N HIS A 654 4.57 -18.77 13.99
CA HIS A 654 3.66 -18.25 12.98
C HIS A 654 2.39 -19.09 12.95
N THR A 655 1.25 -18.46 13.21
CA THR A 655 -0.06 -19.12 13.21
C THR A 655 -0.93 -18.60 12.08
N LEU A 656 -1.44 -19.51 11.26
CA LEU A 656 -2.50 -19.22 10.30
C LEU A 656 -3.83 -19.73 10.84
N ALA A 657 -4.74 -18.79 11.13
CA ALA A 657 -6.11 -19.11 11.55
C ALA A 657 -6.92 -19.69 10.38
N ARG A 658 -7.65 -20.79 10.61
CA ARG A 658 -8.42 -21.51 9.59
C ARG A 658 -9.84 -21.88 10.04
N TRP A 659 -10.54 -21.00 10.76
CA TRP A 659 -11.89 -21.32 11.26
C TRP A 659 -12.83 -21.84 10.16
N PRO A 660 -13.55 -22.98 10.35
CA PRO A 660 -13.67 -23.80 11.57
C PRO A 660 -12.63 -24.93 11.73
N PHE A 661 -11.63 -25.05 10.84
CA PHE A 661 -10.56 -26.03 10.94
C PHE A 661 -9.47 -25.62 11.94
N LYS A 662 -8.63 -26.60 12.32
CA LYS A 662 -7.50 -26.37 13.21
C LYS A 662 -6.49 -25.39 12.56
N PRO A 663 -5.95 -24.44 13.33
CA PRO A 663 -4.92 -23.53 12.84
C PRO A 663 -3.67 -24.31 12.45
N VAL A 664 -2.96 -23.81 11.44
CA VAL A 664 -1.65 -24.35 11.04
C VAL A 664 -0.58 -23.50 11.70
N ARG A 665 0.47 -24.15 12.22
CA ARG A 665 1.60 -23.48 12.85
C ARG A 665 2.90 -23.81 12.13
N ALA A 666 3.80 -22.85 12.10
CA ALA A 666 5.21 -23.01 11.71
C ALA A 666 6.07 -22.28 12.75
N SER A 667 7.32 -22.71 12.90
CA SER A 667 8.29 -22.02 13.74
C SER A 667 9.54 -21.67 12.94
N SER A 668 10.05 -20.47 13.14
CA SER A 668 11.33 -20.02 12.60
C SER A 668 12.33 -19.80 13.72
N GLU A 669 13.61 -19.96 13.44
CA GLU A 669 14.71 -19.62 14.33
C GLU A 669 15.84 -19.01 13.51
N VAL A 670 16.49 -17.96 14.01
CA VAL A 670 17.62 -17.30 13.34
C VAL A 670 18.69 -16.93 14.35
N TYR A 671 19.93 -17.17 13.94
CA TYR A 671 21.15 -16.89 14.71
C TYR A 671 21.80 -15.64 14.14
N LEU A 672 21.86 -14.58 14.93
CA LEU A 672 22.33 -13.26 14.53
C LEU A 672 23.63 -12.92 15.27
N CYS A 673 24.71 -12.85 14.51
CA CYS A 673 26.02 -12.43 15.00
C CYS A 673 26.19 -10.91 14.81
N GLU A 674 26.77 -10.25 15.81
CA GLU A 674 27.03 -8.81 15.78
C GLU A 674 28.18 -8.40 14.83
N GLU A 675 28.89 -9.35 14.23
CA GLU A 675 29.94 -9.10 13.23
C GLU A 675 29.53 -9.52 11.81
N ALA A 676 28.94 -10.71 11.67
CA ALA A 676 28.63 -11.32 10.38
C ALA A 676 27.15 -11.23 9.97
N GLY A 677 26.26 -10.81 10.86
CA GLY A 677 24.82 -10.72 10.62
C GLY A 677 24.13 -12.08 10.71
N VAL A 678 23.37 -12.47 9.69
CA VAL A 678 22.57 -13.72 9.71
C VAL A 678 23.47 -14.94 9.48
N MET A 679 23.78 -15.67 10.55
CA MET A 679 24.66 -16.84 10.51
C MET A 679 23.94 -18.10 10.09
N ALA A 680 22.78 -18.37 10.70
CA ALA A 680 21.99 -19.54 10.40
C ALA A 680 20.50 -19.24 10.54
N LEU A 681 19.67 -19.99 9.83
CA LEU A 681 18.22 -19.91 9.94
C LEU A 681 17.59 -21.29 9.83
N LYS A 682 16.53 -21.53 10.60
CA LYS A 682 15.78 -22.78 10.61
C LYS A 682 14.30 -22.49 10.48
N LEU A 683 13.62 -23.26 9.65
CA LEU A 683 12.17 -23.20 9.47
C LEU A 683 11.57 -24.59 9.62
N ASN A 684 10.75 -24.77 10.65
CA ASN A 684 9.95 -25.97 10.84
C ASN A 684 8.52 -25.67 10.39
N SER A 685 8.04 -26.44 9.41
CA SER A 685 6.69 -26.29 8.87
C SER A 685 6.04 -27.66 8.69
N VAL A 686 4.78 -27.66 8.24
CA VAL A 686 4.09 -28.90 7.85
C VAL A 686 4.81 -29.66 6.73
N ARG A 687 5.66 -29.01 5.92
CA ARG A 687 6.44 -29.68 4.86
C ARG A 687 7.73 -30.35 5.36
N GLY A 688 8.11 -30.12 6.62
CA GLY A 688 9.36 -30.58 7.21
C GLY A 688 10.20 -29.44 7.77
N SER A 689 11.40 -29.80 8.26
CA SER A 689 12.44 -28.87 8.71
C SER A 689 13.32 -28.48 7.53
N SER A 690 13.70 -27.21 7.46
CA SER A 690 14.71 -26.71 6.54
C SER A 690 15.65 -25.76 7.27
N GLU A 691 16.91 -25.77 6.90
CA GLU A 691 17.96 -25.09 7.64
C GLU A 691 18.97 -24.47 6.69
N ALA A 692 19.39 -23.24 6.95
CA ALA A 692 20.43 -22.56 6.21
C ALA A 692 21.61 -22.19 7.11
N HIS A 693 22.83 -22.41 6.62
CA HIS A 693 24.07 -22.01 7.29
C HIS A 693 24.91 -21.15 6.36
N LEU A 694 25.36 -20.00 6.86
CA LEU A 694 26.18 -19.06 6.10
C LEU A 694 27.53 -19.70 5.79
N LEU A 695 27.85 -19.80 4.51
CA LEU A 695 29.14 -20.28 4.02
C LEU A 695 30.11 -19.14 3.75
N GLN A 696 29.59 -18.06 3.18
CA GLN A 696 30.42 -17.01 2.61
C GLN A 696 29.67 -15.68 2.56
N LEU A 697 30.37 -14.63 2.95
CA LEU A 697 29.99 -13.24 2.74
C LEU A 697 30.86 -12.66 1.62
N ALA A 698 30.27 -11.96 0.67
CA ALA A 698 30.96 -11.44 -0.50
C ALA A 698 30.50 -10.04 -0.87
N GLN A 699 31.33 -9.33 -1.63
CA GLN A 699 31.01 -8.03 -2.22
C GLN A 699 31.41 -8.04 -3.69
N GLN A 700 30.47 -7.70 -4.56
CA GLN A 700 30.72 -7.60 -5.99
C GLN A 700 31.67 -6.46 -6.31
N SER A 701 32.56 -6.67 -7.29
CA SER A 701 33.45 -5.64 -7.82
C SER A 701 32.66 -4.55 -8.54
N ASP A 702 33.17 -3.32 -8.47
CA ASP A 702 32.71 -2.17 -9.25
C ASP A 702 33.92 -1.47 -9.91
N MET A 703 33.69 -0.44 -10.70
CA MET A 703 34.72 0.32 -11.40
C MET A 703 35.77 0.89 -10.43
N GLY A 704 36.91 0.18 -10.33
CA GLY A 704 38.01 0.52 -9.42
C GLY A 704 37.89 -0.07 -8.00
N ILE A 705 36.82 -0.82 -7.69
CA ILE A 705 36.61 -1.48 -6.41
C ILE A 705 36.71 -3.00 -6.61
N PRO A 706 37.73 -3.69 -6.05
CA PRO A 706 37.88 -5.12 -6.20
C PRO A 706 36.78 -5.88 -5.42
N ALA A 707 36.37 -7.02 -5.96
CA ALA A 707 35.53 -7.96 -5.23
C ALA A 707 36.31 -8.56 -4.06
N TRP A 708 35.61 -8.88 -2.97
CA TRP A 708 36.19 -9.64 -1.86
C TRP A 708 35.19 -10.67 -1.37
N ASN A 709 35.72 -11.73 -0.77
CA ASN A 709 34.98 -12.87 -0.23
C ASN A 709 35.59 -13.25 1.12
N VAL A 710 34.75 -13.44 2.13
CA VAL A 710 35.13 -13.95 3.46
C VAL A 710 34.36 -15.24 3.70
N HIS A 711 35.09 -16.34 3.92
CA HIS A 711 34.49 -17.58 4.37
C HIS A 711 34.20 -17.48 5.86
N VAL A 712 32.98 -17.88 6.23
CA VAL A 712 32.55 -17.92 7.62
C VAL A 712 32.67 -19.36 8.09
N PRO A 713 33.43 -19.66 9.16
CA PRO A 713 33.53 -21.02 9.67
C PRO A 713 32.14 -21.51 10.09
N LEU A 714 31.81 -22.76 9.73
CA LEU A 714 30.57 -23.40 10.16
C LEU A 714 30.55 -23.45 11.69
N MET A 715 29.46 -22.99 12.31
CA MET A 715 29.19 -23.32 13.71
C MET A 715 29.11 -24.84 13.80
N GLU A 716 29.91 -25.45 14.68
CA GLU A 716 29.77 -26.87 14.99
C GLU A 716 28.37 -27.07 15.59
N ALA A 717 27.50 -27.74 14.85
CA ALA A 717 26.16 -28.08 15.33
C ALA A 717 26.30 -28.97 16.57
N SER A 718 26.00 -28.42 17.75
CA SER A 718 25.93 -29.16 19.02
C SER A 718 24.66 -30.00 19.11
#